data_AF-A0A1F8NNM6-F1
#
_entry.id   AF-A0A1F8NNM6-F1
#
_cell.length_a   1.000
_cell.length_b   1.000
_cell.length_c   1.000
_cell.angle_alpha   90.00
_cell.angle_beta   90.00
_cell.angle_gamma   90.00
#
_symmetry.space_group_name_H-M   'P 1'
#
loop_
_entity.id
_entity.type
_entity.pdbx_description
1 polymer ?
#
loop_
_entity_poly.entity_id
_entity_poly.type
_entity_poly.pdbx_seq_one_letter_code
_entity_poly.pdbx_strand_id
1 'polypeptide(L)'
;AEVCDGADNNCDGQTDEGVLNACGACGPVPVEVCDSVDNDCDGQTDENCIYPAELPRTWQTTCYDTAGTVISCAGTGQDGELQAGVPWPSPRFTDNGDDTVTDNLTGLMWTKRADPLSIGYMRWEEALYNVSLMNSSIRPNFGYTDWRLPNINEMTSLIDAERSSPALAAGHPFINVIDGNMMGTYWSSTTNAGSIWEAFILNMYDGDVINYSKALSSFPSMWPVRSSETGIIQLPKTGQKILYVSGDDGQLQKGFAWPSPRFIDNSNGKVTDNLTGLTWVKDANLIATRDPGFDADDVSGDGLVTWQHALNYIAKLNTESYLGHTDWRLPNLRELQSLIDRSRSNPVIPQEAMFTNMQGGYWSSTSGDYVSSKDGAYILEMLYGRTYAIGKHYASYYIWPVRGGQTIEICDGVDNDGDGLIDEAVQNTYYQDADGDTYGNSSVTMLACTQPAAYVSNSSDCNDSNASVNPGAVEVCNAVDDNCDGNVDEGCANNTPAGTNITVTPTPATTLIFDNVNTTGNTTVTTSGTGAPPPSGFNLGNQPLYYEITTTALFTGMIKVCFNYDESNYGNENLLSLFHLSGSVWENITIAGYPDTTNNIICGYTTSLSPFIIAEEITPEICDGIDNNGNGQIDEGCNLSADLSISHSDLPDPVTPAGQDVTYTITVTNNGPGSATGVTVTDVLDASLTLVSVTPSQGDPCTGTGTITCNLGTILNGSSATVAVVATTGTTPGMIGSTASVTAIETDPNTANNSSMQTTNVGDISREVGISTRGYVGTLTEVMVGGFSFDGNISKKVLIRGRGPFMSGAPYNFTGTLADPILEIYSGQGLIVVIDNWQNGPVICSSPAICEIVSAPNDPCQPNVGQTTAPPGCMQEAALYVTLPPGAYTAKLKGVNNNVGKGIIEVYDADTVSLTMLGGISTRGKVLTGTDVMVGGFIIGAGSTNKTLLLRGRGPSLSGAPYNFTGTLSNPSLEVYSGTTLFATVDDWQSGATMCNAPAISCGTPAQLQTALVDPCQPNVGQTTAPPGCTQESAMFITLPPGAYTAKLKGVNNDTGIGIFEVYEMTP
;
A
#
# COMPACT_ATOMS: atom_id res chain seq x y z
N ALA A 1 17.70 27.55 -31.67
CA ALA A 1 17.01 26.26 -31.55
C ALA A 1 16.88 26.07 -30.07
N GLU A 2 15.67 26.20 -29.54
CA GLU A 2 15.56 26.95 -28.29
C GLU A 2 16.09 26.20 -27.09
N VAL A 3 16.62 26.99 -26.16
CA VAL A 3 17.23 26.59 -24.90
C VAL A 3 16.79 27.67 -23.95
N CYS A 4 16.09 27.33 -22.88
CA CYS A 4 15.55 28.36 -22.00
C CYS A 4 16.67 29.10 -21.27
N ASP A 5 16.96 30.29 -21.76
CA ASP A 5 17.84 31.29 -21.18
C ASP A 5 17.31 32.73 -21.36
N GLY A 6 16.10 32.89 -21.90
CA GLY A 6 15.47 34.19 -22.16
C GLY A 6 15.94 34.87 -23.46
N ALA A 7 16.70 34.19 -24.33
CA ALA A 7 17.11 34.70 -25.62
C ALA A 7 16.42 33.98 -26.81
N ASP A 8 16.12 34.74 -27.86
CA ASP A 8 15.76 34.23 -29.19
C ASP A 8 16.99 33.53 -29.81
N ASN A 9 17.11 32.23 -29.57
CA ASN A 9 18.27 31.41 -29.89
C ASN A 9 18.18 30.78 -31.30
N ASN A 10 17.14 31.08 -32.10
CA ASN A 10 17.13 30.82 -33.56
C ASN A 10 16.99 32.07 -34.45
N CYS A 11 16.69 33.23 -33.87
CA CYS A 11 16.46 34.51 -34.50
C CYS A 11 15.19 34.61 -35.35
N ASP A 12 14.05 34.03 -34.94
CA ASP A 12 12.75 34.21 -35.64
C ASP A 12 11.85 35.34 -35.09
N GLY A 13 12.18 35.88 -33.91
CA GLY A 13 11.45 36.95 -33.24
C GLY A 13 10.53 36.49 -32.11
N GLN A 14 10.62 35.22 -31.71
CA GLN A 14 10.06 34.69 -30.46
C GLN A 14 11.20 34.31 -29.51
N THR A 15 10.89 34.15 -28.22
CA THR A 15 11.85 33.73 -27.19
C THR A 15 11.36 32.42 -26.61
N ASP A 16 12.24 31.43 -26.50
CA ASP A 16 11.99 30.14 -25.85
C ASP A 16 10.80 29.33 -26.44
N GLU A 17 10.40 29.59 -27.68
CA GLU A 17 9.20 28.96 -28.24
C GLU A 17 9.36 27.44 -28.45
N GLY A 18 8.43 26.69 -27.87
CA GLY A 18 8.50 25.22 -27.86
C GLY A 18 9.43 24.63 -26.80
N VAL A 19 10.07 25.44 -25.94
CA VAL A 19 10.72 24.97 -24.69
C VAL A 19 10.07 25.52 -23.41
N LEU A 20 9.14 26.47 -23.53
CA LEU A 20 8.21 26.84 -22.47
C LEU A 20 7.15 25.75 -22.21
N ASN A 21 6.72 25.65 -20.95
CA ASN A 21 5.64 24.79 -20.44
C ASN A 21 4.26 25.47 -20.59
N ALA A 22 3.19 24.85 -20.07
CA ALA A 22 1.81 25.37 -20.16
C ALA A 22 1.67 26.79 -19.55
N CYS A 23 2.36 27.06 -18.44
CA CYS A 23 2.41 28.37 -17.77
C CYS A 23 3.26 29.42 -18.48
N GLY A 24 3.89 29.11 -19.62
CA GLY A 24 4.85 30.02 -20.26
C GLY A 24 6.16 30.17 -19.48
N ALA A 25 6.49 29.22 -18.61
CA ALA A 25 7.74 29.15 -17.85
C ALA A 25 8.59 27.95 -18.29
N CYS A 26 9.80 27.79 -17.75
CA CYS A 26 10.75 26.77 -18.20
C CYS A 26 10.92 25.62 -17.22
N GLY A 27 11.07 24.40 -17.76
CA GLY A 27 11.13 23.16 -16.98
C GLY A 27 9.78 22.43 -16.99
N PRO A 28 9.54 21.50 -16.06
CA PRO A 28 8.22 20.89 -15.92
C PRO A 28 7.17 21.94 -15.58
N VAL A 29 5.92 21.61 -15.87
CA VAL A 29 4.75 22.31 -15.31
C VAL A 29 4.79 22.18 -13.77
N PRO A 30 4.47 23.23 -12.98
CA PRO A 30 4.33 23.12 -11.53
C PRO A 30 3.27 22.06 -11.15
N VAL A 31 3.36 21.49 -9.95
CA VAL A 31 2.33 20.55 -9.48
C VAL A 31 1.18 21.36 -8.88
N GLU A 32 -0.05 21.11 -9.32
CA GLU A 32 -1.26 21.77 -8.82
C GLU A 32 -1.39 21.62 -7.28
N VAL A 33 -1.48 22.76 -6.60
CA VAL A 33 -1.69 22.91 -5.16
C VAL A 33 -3.13 23.39 -4.94
N CYS A 34 -3.75 22.99 -3.83
CA CYS A 34 -5.03 23.54 -3.41
C CYS A 34 -4.86 24.99 -2.88
N ASP A 35 -4.62 25.96 -3.77
CA ASP A 35 -4.57 27.40 -3.44
C ASP A 35 -5.49 28.27 -4.34
N SER A 36 -6.34 27.63 -5.15
CA SER A 36 -7.24 28.27 -6.11
C SER A 36 -6.55 29.20 -7.12
N VAL A 37 -5.27 28.95 -7.39
CA VAL A 37 -4.57 29.40 -8.59
C VAL A 37 -4.32 28.18 -9.47
N ASP A 38 -4.61 28.30 -10.76
CA ASP A 38 -4.20 27.36 -11.82
C ASP A 38 -2.65 27.35 -11.88
N ASN A 39 -2.01 26.51 -11.06
CA ASN A 39 -0.55 26.43 -10.93
C ASN A 39 0.06 25.61 -12.07
N ASP A 40 -0.69 24.61 -12.53
CA ASP A 40 -0.40 23.69 -13.64
C ASP A 40 -0.67 24.35 -15.02
N CYS A 41 -1.59 25.32 -15.08
CA CYS A 41 -1.92 26.11 -16.27
C CYS A 41 -2.61 25.31 -17.40
N ASP A 42 -3.27 24.20 -17.06
CA ASP A 42 -4.23 23.45 -17.90
C ASP A 42 -5.47 24.30 -18.26
N GLY A 43 -5.83 25.28 -17.42
CA GLY A 43 -7.02 26.13 -17.57
C GLY A 43 -8.24 25.64 -16.78
N GLN A 44 -8.03 24.67 -15.89
CA GLN A 44 -8.94 24.32 -14.78
C GLN A 44 -8.43 24.99 -13.49
N THR A 45 -8.66 24.41 -12.31
CA THR A 45 -8.22 24.93 -11.00
C THR A 45 -8.46 23.87 -9.93
N ASP A 46 -7.45 23.60 -9.09
CA ASP A 46 -7.49 22.68 -7.94
C ASP A 46 -7.85 21.20 -8.30
N GLU A 47 -7.70 20.77 -9.57
CA GLU A 47 -8.00 19.39 -9.99
C GLU A 47 -6.83 18.41 -9.83
N ASN A 48 -7.16 17.12 -9.70
CA ASN A 48 -6.23 16.02 -9.36
C ASN A 48 -5.47 16.17 -8.03
N CYS A 49 -5.60 17.30 -7.32
CA CYS A 49 -4.94 17.55 -6.05
C CYS A 49 -5.21 16.48 -4.98
N ILE A 50 -4.18 16.19 -4.19
CA ILE A 50 -4.28 15.30 -3.03
C ILE A 50 -4.67 16.15 -1.81
N TYR A 51 -5.96 16.49 -1.73
CA TYR A 51 -6.54 17.11 -0.54
C TYR A 51 -6.23 16.27 0.71
N PRO A 52 -5.92 16.89 1.87
CA PRO A 52 -5.88 16.19 3.15
C PRO A 52 -7.20 15.47 3.41
N ALA A 53 -7.14 14.24 3.93
CA ALA A 53 -8.34 13.47 4.25
C ALA A 53 -9.06 14.08 5.45
N GLU A 54 -10.09 14.87 5.15
CA GLU A 54 -10.86 15.63 6.13
C GLU A 54 -11.46 14.74 7.22
N LEU A 55 -11.14 15.05 8.48
CA LEU A 55 -11.66 14.32 9.62
C LEU A 55 -13.01 14.92 10.06
N PRO A 56 -14.04 14.10 10.32
CA PRO A 56 -15.32 14.60 10.80
C PRO A 56 -15.20 15.12 12.23
N ARG A 57 -16.06 16.05 12.65
CA ARG A 57 -16.24 16.33 14.09
C ARG A 57 -16.67 15.06 14.82
N THR A 58 -16.33 14.96 16.10
CA THR A 58 -16.89 13.97 17.05
C THR A 58 -18.37 14.23 17.38
N TRP A 59 -18.86 15.42 17.02
CA TRP A 59 -20.16 15.99 17.38
C TRP A 59 -20.34 16.31 18.87
N GLN A 60 -19.24 16.36 19.64
CA GLN A 60 -19.25 16.92 20.98
C GLN A 60 -19.40 18.45 20.94
N THR A 61 -20.40 18.97 21.64
CA THR A 61 -20.70 20.40 21.82
C THR A 61 -20.78 20.79 23.30
N THR A 62 -20.95 19.82 24.19
CA THR A 62 -20.99 20.00 25.64
C THR A 62 -19.66 19.57 26.30
N CYS A 63 -19.21 20.34 27.29
CA CYS A 63 -18.00 20.06 28.08
C CYS A 63 -18.33 19.61 29.50
N TYR A 64 -17.50 18.74 30.09
CA TYR A 64 -17.81 18.04 31.33
C TYR A 64 -16.63 18.02 32.32
N ASP A 65 -16.93 18.21 33.61
CA ASP A 65 -15.95 18.05 34.69
C ASP A 65 -15.56 16.57 34.94
N THR A 66 -14.69 16.34 35.92
CA THR A 66 -14.22 14.99 36.31
C THR A 66 -15.27 14.13 37.00
N ALA A 67 -16.46 14.68 37.28
CA ALA A 67 -17.62 13.96 37.82
C ALA A 67 -18.77 13.85 36.78
N GLY A 68 -18.53 14.24 35.52
CA GLY A 68 -19.52 14.19 34.45
C GLY A 68 -20.58 15.30 34.52
N THR A 69 -20.37 16.34 35.33
CA THR A 69 -21.25 17.51 35.38
C THR A 69 -20.97 18.41 34.19
N VAL A 70 -22.03 18.90 33.54
CA VAL A 70 -21.93 19.92 32.47
C VAL A 70 -21.31 21.21 33.01
N ILE A 71 -20.30 21.72 32.33
CA ILE A 71 -19.62 22.98 32.62
C ILE A 71 -19.61 23.90 31.39
N SER A 72 -19.25 25.16 31.59
CA SER A 72 -18.97 26.09 30.47
C SER A 72 -17.76 25.58 29.70
N CYS A 73 -17.88 25.46 28.38
CA CYS A 73 -16.77 25.06 27.50
C CYS A 73 -15.64 26.08 27.42
N ALA A 74 -15.94 27.39 27.50
CA ALA A 74 -14.94 28.45 27.30
C ALA A 74 -13.76 28.36 28.27
N GLY A 75 -12.53 28.25 27.74
CA GLY A 75 -11.27 28.12 28.46
C GLY A 75 -10.99 26.73 29.02
N THR A 76 -11.57 25.66 28.46
CA THR A 76 -11.38 24.28 28.95
C THR A 76 -10.45 23.43 28.09
N GLY A 77 -10.30 23.71 26.80
CA GLY A 77 -9.54 22.87 25.86
C GLY A 77 -10.17 21.50 25.59
N GLN A 78 -11.45 21.31 25.95
CA GLN A 78 -12.20 20.09 25.63
C GLN A 78 -12.76 20.15 24.21
N ASP A 79 -13.06 18.99 23.63
CA ASP A 79 -13.57 18.87 22.26
C ASP A 79 -14.92 19.59 22.05
N GLY A 80 -15.73 19.75 23.09
CA GLY A 80 -16.96 20.58 23.03
C GLY A 80 -16.71 22.09 22.86
N GLU A 81 -15.52 22.57 23.23
CA GLU A 81 -15.06 23.95 22.94
C GLU A 81 -14.46 24.05 21.54
N LEU A 82 -13.53 23.14 21.22
CA LEU A 82 -12.69 23.24 20.02
C LEU A 82 -13.37 22.72 18.76
N GLN A 83 -14.18 21.67 18.87
CA GLN A 83 -15.00 21.06 17.82
C GLN A 83 -14.23 20.82 16.50
N ALA A 84 -12.99 20.35 16.59
CA ALA A 84 -12.10 20.24 15.42
C ALA A 84 -12.60 19.21 14.39
N GLY A 85 -12.43 19.56 13.10
CA GLY A 85 -12.87 18.76 11.95
C GLY A 85 -14.18 19.25 11.31
N VAL A 86 -14.63 18.53 10.29
CA VAL A 86 -15.75 18.91 9.42
C VAL A 86 -17.11 18.84 10.13
N PRO A 87 -17.91 19.92 10.12
CA PRO A 87 -19.27 19.92 10.65
C PRO A 87 -20.16 18.86 10.00
N TRP A 88 -21.04 18.24 10.77
CA TRP A 88 -21.97 17.26 10.22
C TRP A 88 -23.09 17.96 9.44
N PRO A 89 -23.46 17.45 8.24
CA PRO A 89 -24.55 18.03 7.46
C PRO A 89 -25.90 17.90 8.18
N SER A 90 -26.84 18.76 7.81
CA SER A 90 -28.20 18.78 8.34
C SER A 90 -29.21 18.64 7.19
N PRO A 91 -29.84 17.46 7.01
CA PRO A 91 -29.74 16.25 7.83
C PRO A 91 -28.44 15.46 7.63
N ARG A 92 -27.98 14.77 8.68
CA ARG A 92 -26.82 13.86 8.63
C ARG A 92 -27.09 12.60 7.80
N PHE A 93 -28.33 12.10 7.85
CA PHE A 93 -28.76 10.86 7.22
C PHE A 93 -30.00 11.08 6.35
N THR A 94 -29.99 10.53 5.13
CA THR A 94 -31.13 10.52 4.21
C THR A 94 -31.80 9.15 4.21
N ASP A 95 -33.10 9.11 4.51
CA ASP A 95 -33.93 7.91 4.42
C ASP A 95 -34.41 7.72 2.97
N ASN A 96 -33.85 6.73 2.27
CA ASN A 96 -34.09 6.53 0.84
C ASN A 96 -35.47 5.91 0.54
N GLY A 97 -36.18 5.42 1.56
CA GLY A 97 -37.52 4.85 1.42
C GLY A 97 -37.59 3.41 0.89
N ASP A 98 -36.45 2.78 0.66
CA ASP A 98 -36.27 1.42 0.10
C ASP A 98 -35.61 0.43 1.10
N ASP A 99 -35.68 0.77 2.39
CA ASP A 99 -34.94 0.14 3.51
C ASP A 99 -33.40 0.32 3.46
N THR A 100 -32.89 1.29 2.68
CA THR A 100 -31.53 1.85 2.81
C THR A 100 -31.53 3.27 3.40
N VAL A 101 -30.37 3.71 3.88
CA VAL A 101 -30.10 5.06 4.38
C VAL A 101 -28.75 5.52 3.85
N THR A 102 -28.69 6.70 3.24
CA THR A 102 -27.42 7.34 2.86
C THR A 102 -26.92 8.20 4.02
N ASP A 103 -25.63 8.08 4.35
CA ASP A 103 -24.92 9.02 5.20
C ASP A 103 -24.42 10.19 4.36
N ASN A 104 -24.98 11.38 4.56
CA ASN A 104 -24.66 12.56 3.77
C ASN A 104 -23.25 13.11 4.06
N LEU A 105 -22.62 12.71 5.18
CA LEU A 105 -21.25 13.10 5.51
C LEU A 105 -20.23 12.30 4.69
N THR A 106 -20.47 11.00 4.48
CA THR A 106 -19.49 10.05 3.91
C THR A 106 -19.88 9.48 2.54
N GLY A 107 -21.12 9.67 2.09
CA GLY A 107 -21.65 9.12 0.83
C GLY A 107 -21.90 7.61 0.87
N LEU A 108 -21.68 6.98 2.03
CA LEU A 108 -21.90 5.56 2.28
C LEU A 108 -23.39 5.26 2.47
N MET A 109 -23.87 4.18 1.85
CA MET A 109 -25.24 3.70 2.00
C MET A 109 -25.28 2.47 2.88
N TRP A 110 -26.11 2.54 3.92
CA TRP A 110 -26.24 1.56 4.98
C TRP A 110 -27.61 0.89 4.91
N THR A 111 -27.72 -0.35 5.42
CA THR A 111 -29.06 -0.93 5.63
C THR A 111 -29.78 -0.15 6.74
N LYS A 112 -31.02 0.29 6.49
CA LYS A 112 -31.83 1.06 7.45
C LYS A 112 -32.10 0.29 8.73
N ARG A 113 -32.32 -1.03 8.60
CA ARG A 113 -32.28 -1.97 9.72
C ARG A 113 -30.82 -2.33 10.00
N ALA A 114 -30.37 -2.11 11.23
CA ALA A 114 -29.00 -2.40 11.65
C ALA A 114 -28.72 -3.91 11.79
N ASP A 115 -29.75 -4.75 11.96
CA ASP A 115 -29.68 -6.22 11.93
C ASP A 115 -30.43 -6.80 10.71
N PRO A 116 -30.09 -6.48 9.45
CA PRO A 116 -31.02 -6.58 8.30
C PRO A 116 -31.63 -7.96 8.03
N LEU A 117 -31.01 -9.04 8.51
CA LEU A 117 -31.51 -10.41 8.37
C LEU A 117 -32.24 -10.95 9.62
N SER A 118 -32.29 -10.18 10.71
CA SER A 118 -32.84 -10.53 12.04
C SER A 118 -32.34 -11.87 12.60
N ILE A 119 -31.07 -12.18 12.33
CA ILE A 119 -30.36 -13.36 12.85
C ILE A 119 -29.91 -13.13 14.32
N GLY A 120 -29.66 -11.88 14.71
CA GLY A 120 -29.05 -11.53 15.98
C GLY A 120 -27.52 -11.64 15.91
N TYR A 121 -26.90 -12.03 17.01
CA TYR A 121 -25.44 -12.16 17.13
C TYR A 121 -24.91 -13.38 16.37
N MET A 122 -23.71 -13.25 15.79
CA MET A 122 -23.11 -14.26 14.91
C MET A 122 -21.58 -14.21 14.96
N ARG A 123 -20.90 -15.25 14.46
CA ARG A 123 -19.46 -15.24 14.24
C ARG A 123 -19.09 -14.28 13.11
N TRP A 124 -17.82 -13.85 13.08
CA TRP A 124 -17.33 -12.95 12.02
C TRP A 124 -17.42 -13.59 10.63
N GLU A 125 -17.08 -14.88 10.51
CA GLU A 125 -17.24 -15.65 9.26
C GLU A 125 -18.72 -15.80 8.85
N GLU A 126 -19.63 -15.93 9.82
CA GLU A 126 -21.07 -15.99 9.56
C GLU A 126 -21.60 -14.63 9.07
N ALA A 127 -21.05 -13.52 9.56
CA ALA A 127 -21.35 -12.17 9.06
C ALA A 127 -20.89 -11.97 7.62
N LEU A 128 -19.63 -12.31 7.30
CA LEU A 128 -19.10 -12.28 5.93
C LEU A 128 -19.92 -13.15 4.96
N TYR A 129 -20.30 -14.37 5.39
CA TYR A 129 -21.14 -15.26 4.61
C TYR A 129 -22.56 -14.71 4.39
N ASN A 130 -23.18 -14.11 5.41
CA ASN A 130 -24.51 -13.51 5.26
C ASN A 130 -24.51 -12.27 4.37
N VAL A 131 -23.41 -11.49 4.36
CA VAL A 131 -23.20 -10.40 3.40
C VAL A 131 -23.08 -10.94 1.98
N SER A 132 -22.30 -11.99 1.72
CA SER A 132 -22.19 -12.57 0.37
C SER A 132 -23.52 -13.18 -0.11
N LEU A 133 -24.37 -13.68 0.80
CA LEU A 133 -25.74 -14.07 0.48
C LEU A 133 -26.64 -12.87 0.09
N MET A 134 -26.47 -11.68 0.66
CA MET A 134 -27.23 -10.48 0.26
C MET A 134 -26.89 -10.02 -1.16
N ASN A 135 -25.66 -10.25 -1.61
CA ASN A 135 -25.22 -9.98 -2.98
C ASN A 135 -25.63 -11.08 -3.97
N SER A 136 -26.18 -12.19 -3.49
CA SER A 136 -26.54 -13.34 -4.34
C SER A 136 -27.92 -13.21 -4.96
N SER A 137 -28.09 -13.75 -6.17
CA SER A 137 -29.40 -13.87 -6.84
C SER A 137 -30.44 -14.74 -6.10
N ILE A 138 -30.03 -15.41 -5.01
CA ILE A 138 -30.90 -16.21 -4.15
C ILE A 138 -31.68 -15.32 -3.16
N ARG A 139 -31.09 -14.19 -2.72
CA ARG A 139 -31.77 -13.11 -1.97
C ARG A 139 -31.11 -11.75 -2.28
N PRO A 140 -31.42 -11.12 -3.43
CA PRO A 140 -31.01 -9.76 -3.74
C PRO A 140 -31.79 -8.77 -2.84
N ASN A 141 -31.30 -8.60 -1.62
CA ASN A 141 -31.92 -7.72 -0.63
C ASN A 141 -31.63 -6.25 -0.98
N PHE A 142 -32.67 -5.42 -0.94
CA PHE A 142 -32.60 -3.97 -1.18
C PHE A 142 -32.12 -3.56 -2.59
N GLY A 143 -32.07 -4.50 -3.56
CA GLY A 143 -31.82 -4.20 -4.97
C GLY A 143 -30.35 -4.02 -5.38
N TYR A 144 -29.39 -4.19 -4.46
CA TYR A 144 -27.96 -4.00 -4.69
C TYR A 144 -27.15 -5.31 -4.52
N THR A 145 -25.94 -5.36 -5.08
CA THR A 145 -25.08 -6.57 -5.15
C THR A 145 -23.63 -6.34 -4.69
N ASP A 146 -23.37 -5.21 -4.05
CA ASP A 146 -22.05 -4.72 -3.63
C ASP A 146 -21.98 -4.42 -2.11
N TRP A 147 -22.87 -5.04 -1.32
CA TRP A 147 -22.83 -4.98 0.13
C TRP A 147 -21.53 -5.60 0.68
N ARG A 148 -20.94 -4.96 1.67
CA ARG A 148 -19.77 -5.43 2.44
C ARG A 148 -20.05 -5.34 3.95
N LEU A 149 -19.21 -6.00 4.76
CA LEU A 149 -18.99 -5.48 6.11
C LEU A 149 -18.16 -4.19 6.00
N PRO A 150 -18.55 -3.10 6.69
CA PRO A 150 -17.75 -1.88 6.74
C PRO A 150 -16.40 -2.16 7.37
N ASN A 151 -15.35 -1.46 6.94
CA ASN A 151 -14.12 -1.44 7.71
C ASN A 151 -14.28 -0.57 8.98
N ILE A 152 -13.30 -0.64 9.89
CA ILE A 152 -13.48 0.02 11.19
C ILE A 152 -13.54 1.56 11.08
N ASN A 153 -12.93 2.16 10.05
CA ASN A 153 -13.02 3.60 9.80
C ASN A 153 -14.39 3.99 9.23
N GLU A 154 -14.91 3.20 8.28
CA GLU A 154 -16.30 3.34 7.77
C GLU A 154 -17.31 3.27 8.92
N MET A 155 -17.16 2.30 9.83
CA MET A 155 -18.09 2.11 10.96
C MET A 155 -17.99 3.21 12.02
N THR A 156 -16.78 3.64 12.42
CA THR A 156 -16.63 4.67 13.47
C THR A 156 -17.14 6.05 13.03
N SER A 157 -17.24 6.32 11.73
CA SER A 157 -17.76 7.58 11.18
C SER A 157 -19.22 7.89 11.58
N LEU A 158 -19.99 6.87 11.95
CA LEU A 158 -21.37 7.00 12.41
C LEU A 158 -21.49 7.57 13.84
N ILE A 159 -20.43 7.47 14.65
CA ILE A 159 -20.48 7.73 16.10
C ILE A 159 -20.59 9.22 16.44
N ASP A 160 -21.62 9.53 17.24
CA ASP A 160 -21.85 10.79 17.93
C ASP A 160 -21.33 10.67 19.37
N ALA A 161 -20.20 11.32 19.66
CA ALA A 161 -19.51 11.17 20.94
C ALA A 161 -20.22 11.91 22.11
N GLU A 162 -21.15 12.83 21.84
CA GLU A 162 -21.98 13.43 22.89
C GLU A 162 -23.07 12.44 23.37
N ARG A 163 -23.37 11.39 22.59
CA ARG A 163 -24.50 10.49 22.82
C ARG A 163 -24.10 9.08 23.25
N SER A 164 -25.09 8.36 23.79
CA SER A 164 -25.03 6.94 24.16
C SER A 164 -26.45 6.36 24.14
N SER A 165 -26.56 5.04 23.98
CA SER A 165 -27.81 4.28 23.78
C SER A 165 -28.85 4.96 22.83
N PRO A 166 -28.56 5.07 21.52
CA PRO A 166 -27.29 4.75 20.86
C PRO A 166 -26.36 5.96 20.75
N ALA A 167 -25.07 5.70 20.57
CA ALA A 167 -24.03 6.69 20.24
C ALA A 167 -24.13 7.16 18.76
N LEU A 168 -25.33 7.56 18.32
CA LEU A 168 -25.68 7.99 16.96
C LEU A 168 -26.42 9.32 16.98
N ALA A 169 -26.29 10.09 15.89
CA ALA A 169 -26.91 11.40 15.71
C ALA A 169 -28.40 11.43 16.11
N ALA A 170 -28.81 12.48 16.84
CA ALA A 170 -30.18 12.63 17.29
C ALA A 170 -31.17 12.67 16.11
N GLY A 171 -32.15 11.76 16.11
CA GLY A 171 -33.18 11.68 15.06
C GLY A 171 -32.80 10.83 13.84
N HIS A 172 -31.77 9.98 13.93
CA HIS A 172 -31.38 9.06 12.86
C HIS A 172 -32.56 8.18 12.34
N PRO A 173 -32.60 7.85 11.04
CA PRO A 173 -33.65 6.99 10.45
C PRO A 173 -33.44 5.48 10.70
N PHE A 174 -32.30 5.09 11.29
CA PHE A 174 -31.97 3.68 11.54
C PHE A 174 -32.89 3.01 12.56
N ILE A 175 -33.17 1.71 12.35
CA ILE A 175 -34.06 0.91 13.19
C ILE A 175 -33.38 -0.37 13.69
N ASN A 176 -33.72 -0.79 14.91
CA ASN A 176 -33.15 -1.97 15.59
C ASN A 176 -31.62 -1.91 15.72
N VAL A 177 -31.07 -0.71 15.94
CA VAL A 177 -29.72 -0.54 16.48
C VAL A 177 -29.68 -1.26 17.84
N ILE A 178 -28.69 -2.11 18.05
CA ILE A 178 -28.53 -2.86 19.29
C ILE A 178 -27.65 -2.00 20.22
N ASP A 179 -28.27 -1.40 21.23
CA ASP A 179 -27.72 -0.23 21.93
C ASP A 179 -27.97 -0.24 23.45
N GLY A 180 -28.75 -1.20 23.95
CA GLY A 180 -29.28 -1.21 25.33
C GLY A 180 -28.37 -1.82 26.39
N ASN A 181 -27.12 -2.18 26.06
CA ASN A 181 -26.09 -2.66 26.99
C ASN A 181 -24.68 -2.62 26.35
N MET A 182 -23.65 -2.90 27.16
CA MET A 182 -22.23 -3.11 26.76
C MET A 182 -21.98 -4.32 25.83
N MET A 183 -23.01 -4.83 25.14
CA MET A 183 -22.92 -5.91 24.16
C MET A 183 -23.55 -5.52 22.82
N GLY A 184 -23.97 -4.25 22.66
CA GLY A 184 -24.54 -3.67 21.45
C GLY A 184 -23.53 -3.49 20.31
N THR A 185 -22.89 -4.58 19.92
CA THR A 185 -21.65 -4.57 19.14
C THR A 185 -21.87 -5.04 17.70
N TYR A 186 -21.03 -4.55 16.80
CA TYR A 186 -21.09 -4.85 15.36
C TYR A 186 -19.71 -5.18 14.79
N TRP A 187 -19.66 -6.20 13.94
CA TRP A 187 -18.45 -6.62 13.22
C TRP A 187 -18.04 -5.60 12.15
N SER A 188 -16.76 -5.20 12.17
CA SER A 188 -16.10 -4.64 10.99
C SER A 188 -15.40 -5.73 10.16
N SER A 189 -15.03 -5.43 8.92
CA SER A 189 -14.17 -6.27 8.08
C SER A 189 -12.67 -6.22 8.48
N THR A 190 -12.26 -5.30 9.36
CA THR A 190 -10.85 -5.10 9.73
C THR A 190 -10.39 -6.12 10.78
N THR A 191 -9.38 -6.92 10.42
CA THR A 191 -8.73 -7.90 11.30
C THR A 191 -7.78 -7.21 12.28
N ASN A 192 -7.62 -7.74 13.51
CA ASN A 192 -6.55 -7.31 14.41
C ASN A 192 -5.21 -7.90 13.94
N ALA A 193 -4.28 -7.07 13.45
CA ALA A 193 -2.97 -7.54 13.00
C ALA A 193 -2.13 -8.19 14.12
N GLY A 194 -2.32 -7.77 15.37
CA GLY A 194 -1.68 -8.37 16.55
C GLY A 194 -2.28 -9.71 16.99
N SER A 195 -3.46 -10.07 16.48
CA SER A 195 -4.14 -11.35 16.75
C SER A 195 -5.14 -11.65 15.63
N ILE A 196 -4.71 -12.37 14.59
CA ILE A 196 -5.54 -12.65 13.39
C ILE A 196 -6.86 -13.39 13.69
N TRP A 197 -6.97 -13.98 14.89
CA TRP A 197 -8.15 -14.61 15.47
C TRP A 197 -9.22 -13.63 15.95
N GLU A 198 -8.93 -12.33 15.90
CA GLU A 198 -9.78 -11.23 16.33
C GLU A 198 -10.03 -10.25 15.18
N ALA A 199 -11.18 -9.59 15.23
CA ALA A 199 -11.50 -8.43 14.39
C ALA A 199 -11.91 -7.26 15.27
N PHE A 200 -11.81 -6.05 14.74
CA PHE A 200 -12.33 -4.87 15.41
C PHE A 200 -13.87 -4.88 15.39
N ILE A 201 -14.46 -4.59 16.54
CA ILE A 201 -15.89 -4.37 16.72
C ILE A 201 -16.13 -2.96 17.28
N LEU A 202 -17.26 -2.39 16.90
CA LEU A 202 -17.76 -1.12 17.44
C LEU A 202 -18.95 -1.39 18.37
N ASN A 203 -18.98 -0.77 19.54
CA ASN A 203 -20.11 -0.79 20.46
C ASN A 203 -21.01 0.43 20.25
N MET A 204 -22.28 0.23 19.88
CA MET A 204 -23.25 1.32 19.67
C MET A 204 -23.87 1.85 20.97
N TYR A 205 -23.58 1.24 22.13
CA TYR A 205 -23.96 1.78 23.45
C TYR A 205 -23.16 3.05 23.78
N ASP A 206 -21.83 3.01 23.65
CA ASP A 206 -20.88 4.06 24.11
C ASP A 206 -19.92 4.57 23.02
N GLY A 207 -19.84 3.94 21.85
CA GLY A 207 -18.88 4.28 20.78
C GLY A 207 -17.52 3.58 20.87
N ASP A 208 -17.32 2.67 21.84
CA ASP A 208 -16.04 1.99 22.04
C ASP A 208 -15.64 1.08 20.86
N VAL A 209 -14.36 1.18 20.44
CA VAL A 209 -13.72 0.29 19.46
C VAL A 209 -12.81 -0.68 20.19
N ILE A 210 -13.17 -1.97 20.16
CA ILE A 210 -12.43 -3.04 20.84
C ILE A 210 -12.17 -4.23 19.91
N ASN A 211 -11.22 -5.09 20.29
CA ASN A 211 -10.94 -6.34 19.60
C ASN A 211 -11.81 -7.47 20.16
N TYR A 212 -12.34 -8.34 19.30
CA TYR A 212 -13.13 -9.49 19.72
C TYR A 212 -12.88 -10.73 18.86
N SER A 213 -12.91 -11.92 19.48
CA SER A 213 -12.53 -13.17 18.82
C SER A 213 -13.56 -13.61 17.79
N LYS A 214 -13.12 -13.76 16.54
CA LYS A 214 -13.91 -14.14 15.36
C LYS A 214 -14.70 -15.45 15.54
N ALA A 215 -14.21 -16.34 16.40
CA ALA A 215 -14.82 -17.64 16.71
C ALA A 215 -16.03 -17.57 17.66
N LEU A 216 -16.23 -16.45 18.34
CA LEU A 216 -17.34 -16.24 19.27
C LEU A 216 -18.53 -15.56 18.58
N SER A 217 -19.73 -16.06 18.85
CA SER A 217 -21.00 -15.57 18.30
C SER A 217 -21.87 -14.84 19.34
N SER A 218 -21.26 -14.41 20.46
CA SER A 218 -22.02 -14.08 21.67
C SER A 218 -22.61 -12.68 21.69
N PHE A 219 -21.96 -11.70 21.03
CA PHE A 219 -22.26 -10.27 21.17
C PHE A 219 -22.31 -9.49 19.84
N PRO A 220 -21.46 -9.73 18.83
CA PRO A 220 -21.47 -8.85 17.65
C PRO A 220 -22.48 -9.31 16.58
N SER A 221 -23.17 -8.33 16.00
CA SER A 221 -24.06 -8.48 14.83
C SER A 221 -23.36 -8.00 13.55
N MET A 222 -24.05 -8.09 12.41
CA MET A 222 -23.63 -7.52 11.12
C MET A 222 -24.45 -6.28 10.79
N TRP A 223 -23.80 -5.19 10.37
CA TRP A 223 -24.44 -4.02 9.77
C TRP A 223 -23.78 -3.71 8.43
N PRO A 224 -24.37 -4.12 7.30
CA PRO A 224 -23.78 -3.95 5.98
C PRO A 224 -23.77 -2.49 5.51
N VAL A 225 -22.71 -2.15 4.78
CA VAL A 225 -22.57 -0.90 4.04
C VAL A 225 -22.32 -1.21 2.56
N ARG A 226 -22.63 -0.26 1.68
CA ARG A 226 -22.23 -0.21 0.28
C ARG A 226 -21.81 1.20 -0.10
N SER A 227 -21.17 1.36 -1.26
CA SER A 227 -20.84 2.68 -1.80
C SER A 227 -22.01 3.19 -2.65
N SER A 228 -22.42 4.45 -2.50
CA SER A 228 -23.50 5.03 -3.32
C SER A 228 -23.09 6.28 -4.07
N GLU A 229 -22.63 7.30 -3.35
CA GLU A 229 -22.39 8.65 -3.87
C GLU A 229 -21.15 9.23 -3.18
N THR A 230 -20.64 10.36 -3.65
CA THR A 230 -19.55 11.09 -2.96
C THR A 230 -20.15 11.91 -1.82
N GLY A 231 -19.75 11.61 -0.58
CA GLY A 231 -20.06 12.47 0.58
C GLY A 231 -19.10 13.64 0.70
N ILE A 232 -19.39 14.53 1.66
CA ILE A 232 -18.54 15.70 1.99
C ILE A 232 -17.09 15.25 2.26
N ILE A 233 -16.90 14.24 3.12
CA ILE A 233 -15.55 13.74 3.47
C ILE A 233 -15.26 12.37 2.84
N GLN A 234 -13.98 12.12 2.57
CA GLN A 234 -13.47 10.81 2.15
C GLN A 234 -12.68 10.15 3.29
N LEU A 235 -13.26 9.10 3.88
CA LEU A 235 -12.62 8.39 4.99
C LEU A 235 -11.34 7.66 4.53
N PRO A 236 -10.21 7.76 5.25
CA PRO A 236 -8.97 7.11 4.86
C PRO A 236 -9.02 5.59 5.04
N LYS A 237 -8.25 4.87 4.22
CA LYS A 237 -7.98 3.43 4.41
C LYS A 237 -7.42 3.16 5.80
N THR A 238 -7.65 1.95 6.28
CA THR A 238 -7.17 1.44 7.58
C THR A 238 -5.69 1.07 7.61
N GLY A 239 -5.01 1.07 6.46
CA GLY A 239 -3.66 0.53 6.29
C GLY A 239 -3.59 -0.98 6.06
N GLN A 240 -4.69 -1.73 6.29
CA GLN A 240 -4.70 -3.19 6.16
C GLN A 240 -4.52 -3.66 4.71
N LYS A 241 -3.35 -4.24 4.41
CA LYS A 241 -2.97 -4.75 3.07
C LYS A 241 -2.93 -6.29 2.97
N ILE A 242 -2.99 -7.00 4.10
CA ILE A 242 -2.91 -8.47 4.16
C ILE A 242 -4.32 -9.05 4.20
N LEU A 243 -4.67 -9.80 3.16
CA LEU A 243 -5.86 -10.66 3.11
C LEU A 243 -5.67 -11.88 4.04
N TYR A 244 -6.52 -12.01 5.06
CA TYR A 244 -6.57 -13.18 5.95
C TYR A 244 -7.76 -14.10 5.63
N VAL A 245 -8.94 -13.54 5.33
CA VAL A 245 -10.16 -14.25 4.92
C VAL A 245 -10.92 -13.43 3.86
N SER A 246 -11.49 -14.07 2.84
CA SER A 246 -12.20 -13.34 1.77
C SER A 246 -13.37 -12.51 2.31
N GLY A 247 -13.46 -11.26 1.85
CA GLY A 247 -14.39 -10.25 2.35
C GLY A 247 -13.87 -9.42 3.53
N ASP A 248 -12.62 -9.65 3.97
CA ASP A 248 -11.96 -8.78 4.95
C ASP A 248 -11.41 -7.48 4.32
N ASP A 249 -11.03 -6.55 5.19
CA ASP A 249 -10.50 -5.24 4.82
C ASP A 249 -9.15 -5.31 4.09
N GLY A 250 -8.41 -6.41 4.24
CA GLY A 250 -7.17 -6.67 3.47
C GLY A 250 -7.43 -7.00 2.01
N GLN A 251 -8.56 -7.63 1.68
CA GLN A 251 -9.07 -7.75 0.31
C GLN A 251 -9.79 -6.47 -0.16
N LEU A 252 -10.62 -5.87 0.70
CA LEU A 252 -11.55 -4.81 0.28
C LEU A 252 -10.91 -3.42 0.20
N GLN A 253 -9.93 -3.13 1.08
CA GLN A 253 -9.11 -1.92 1.17
C GLN A 253 -9.87 -0.61 0.89
N LYS A 254 -11.00 -0.39 1.59
CA LYS A 254 -11.92 0.72 1.33
C LYS A 254 -11.50 2.01 2.04
N GLY A 255 -11.86 3.14 1.42
CA GLY A 255 -11.44 4.47 1.83
C GLY A 255 -10.36 5.06 0.90
N PHE A 256 -10.02 6.32 1.18
CA PHE A 256 -8.99 7.10 0.49
C PHE A 256 -7.58 6.54 0.75
N ALA A 257 -6.72 6.55 -0.28
CA ALA A 257 -5.34 6.07 -0.14
C ALA A 257 -4.52 7.01 0.76
N TRP A 258 -3.44 6.50 1.37
CA TRP A 258 -2.53 7.36 2.10
C TRP A 258 -1.51 8.00 1.14
N PRO A 259 -1.17 9.29 1.31
CA PRO A 259 -0.09 9.91 0.55
C PRO A 259 1.27 9.29 0.89
N SER A 260 2.24 9.45 0.00
CA SER A 260 3.60 8.94 0.15
C SER A 260 4.60 10.04 -0.23
N PRO A 261 5.38 10.60 0.73
CA PRO A 261 5.41 10.24 2.15
C PRO A 261 4.13 10.66 2.89
N ARG A 262 3.71 9.85 3.87
CA ARG A 262 2.61 10.21 4.77
C ARG A 262 3.04 11.24 5.82
N PHE A 263 4.21 11.06 6.43
CA PHE A 263 4.70 11.94 7.49
C PHE A 263 5.93 12.71 7.05
N ILE A 264 5.99 14.01 7.35
CA ILE A 264 7.15 14.87 7.12
C ILE A 264 7.73 15.28 8.49
N ASP A 265 9.01 15.00 8.72
CA ASP A 265 9.75 15.50 9.87
C ASP A 265 10.29 16.91 9.56
N ASN A 266 9.69 17.91 10.19
CA ASN A 266 10.02 19.32 9.94
C ASN A 266 11.40 19.72 10.54
N SER A 267 12.18 18.77 11.05
CA SER A 267 13.51 18.93 11.67
C SER A 267 13.59 19.92 12.85
N ASN A 268 12.44 20.43 13.31
CA ASN A 268 12.28 21.44 14.36
C ASN A 268 11.50 20.93 15.58
N GLY A 269 11.36 19.60 15.71
CA GLY A 269 10.60 18.95 16.78
C GLY A 269 9.11 18.72 16.48
N LYS A 270 8.66 19.01 15.25
CA LYS A 270 7.28 18.78 14.77
C LYS A 270 7.26 17.79 13.61
N VAL A 271 6.22 16.97 13.52
CA VAL A 271 5.94 16.08 12.37
C VAL A 271 4.58 16.47 11.79
N THR A 272 4.52 16.65 10.47
CA THR A 272 3.28 16.91 9.73
C THR A 272 2.74 15.58 9.19
N ASP A 273 1.44 15.33 9.34
CA ASP A 273 0.75 14.19 8.71
C ASP A 273 0.05 14.65 7.43
N ASN A 274 0.65 14.39 6.27
CA ASN A 274 0.10 14.74 4.96
C ASN A 274 -1.28 14.08 4.71
N LEU A 275 -1.62 13.00 5.43
CA LEU A 275 -2.97 12.43 5.34
C LEU A 275 -4.04 13.35 5.93
N THR A 276 -3.70 14.26 6.83
CA THR A 276 -4.69 15.08 7.58
C THR A 276 -4.30 16.55 7.72
N GLY A 277 -3.16 16.97 7.13
CA GLY A 277 -2.50 18.25 7.36
C GLY A 277 -1.91 18.42 8.78
N LEU A 278 -2.41 17.68 9.77
CA LEU A 278 -2.19 17.92 11.20
C LEU A 278 -0.70 17.95 11.56
N THR A 279 -0.32 18.98 12.33
CA THR A 279 1.05 19.11 12.87
C THR A 279 1.08 18.59 14.31
N TRP A 280 1.91 17.57 14.54
CA TRP A 280 2.08 16.87 15.80
C TRP A 280 3.44 17.19 16.43
N VAL A 281 3.54 17.16 17.76
CA VAL A 281 4.84 17.13 18.43
C VAL A 281 5.54 15.80 18.11
N LYS A 282 6.81 15.86 17.71
CA LYS A 282 7.61 14.67 17.35
C LYS A 282 7.86 13.76 18.55
N ASP A 283 8.06 14.35 19.72
CA ASP A 283 8.21 13.64 20.99
C ASP A 283 6.84 13.30 21.60
N ALA A 284 6.45 12.04 21.41
CA ALA A 284 5.21 11.48 21.92
C ALA A 284 5.23 11.19 23.43
N ASN A 285 6.29 11.58 24.16
CA ASN A 285 6.29 11.69 25.61
C ASN A 285 7.03 12.96 26.08
N LEU A 286 6.60 14.11 25.52
CA LEU A 286 7.18 15.42 25.81
C LEU A 286 7.26 15.76 27.32
N ILE A 287 6.32 15.28 28.14
CA ILE A 287 6.34 15.55 29.58
C ILE A 287 7.59 14.92 30.21
N ALA A 288 7.86 13.64 29.96
CA ALA A 288 9.01 12.95 30.54
C ALA A 288 10.36 13.56 30.11
N THR A 289 10.47 14.05 28.87
CA THR A 289 11.73 14.56 28.31
C THR A 289 11.98 16.03 28.59
N ARG A 290 10.94 16.87 28.61
CA ARG A 290 11.04 18.34 28.76
C ARG A 290 10.67 18.83 30.15
N ASP A 291 9.60 18.30 30.73
CA ASP A 291 8.98 18.80 31.96
C ASP A 291 8.68 17.67 32.98
N PRO A 292 9.63 16.78 33.35
CA PRO A 292 9.35 15.59 34.17
C PRO A 292 8.87 15.87 35.61
N GLY A 293 8.85 17.15 36.04
CA GLY A 293 8.22 17.60 37.28
C GLY A 293 6.75 18.02 37.15
N PHE A 294 6.14 17.85 35.96
CA PHE A 294 4.71 18.06 35.70
C PHE A 294 3.89 16.75 35.78
N ASP A 295 4.59 15.62 35.84
CA ASP A 295 4.09 14.28 36.18
C ASP A 295 3.17 14.30 37.42
N ALA A 296 2.11 13.49 37.39
CA ALA A 296 1.01 13.58 38.35
C ALA A 296 0.45 12.23 38.85
N ASP A 297 1.16 11.11 38.70
CA ASP A 297 0.65 9.76 39.03
C ASP A 297 1.38 9.01 40.17
N ASP A 298 2.29 9.71 40.87
CA ASP A 298 3.27 9.23 41.86
C ASP A 298 4.52 8.51 41.27
N VAL A 299 4.67 8.36 39.95
CA VAL A 299 5.82 7.65 39.30
C VAL A 299 6.90 8.59 38.72
N SER A 300 6.85 9.89 39.01
CA SER A 300 7.95 10.89 38.93
C SER A 300 8.94 10.74 37.76
N GLY A 301 8.53 11.23 36.60
CA GLY A 301 9.35 11.41 35.41
C GLY A 301 9.07 10.38 34.31
N ASP A 302 7.97 9.63 34.40
CA ASP A 302 7.53 8.74 33.33
C ASP A 302 6.64 9.47 32.30
N GLY A 303 5.98 10.56 32.71
CA GLY A 303 5.18 11.44 31.84
C GLY A 303 3.67 11.25 31.89
N LEU A 304 3.16 10.35 32.75
CA LEU A 304 1.73 10.14 32.95
C LEU A 304 1.06 11.34 33.66
N VAL A 305 -0.11 11.75 33.15
CA VAL A 305 -0.90 12.85 33.72
C VAL A 305 -2.38 12.52 33.84
N THR A 306 -2.97 12.98 34.95
CA THR A 306 -4.42 13.00 35.16
C THR A 306 -5.11 13.97 34.19
N TRP A 307 -6.41 13.78 33.95
CA TRP A 307 -7.22 14.57 33.01
C TRP A 307 -6.98 16.10 33.09
N GLN A 308 -7.03 16.67 34.29
CA GLN A 308 -6.85 18.11 34.47
C GLN A 308 -5.38 18.54 34.23
N HIS A 309 -4.40 17.68 34.50
CA HIS A 309 -3.00 17.99 34.23
C HIS A 309 -2.70 17.95 32.73
N ALA A 310 -3.32 17.05 31.97
CA ALA A 310 -3.25 17.06 30.50
C ALA A 310 -3.65 18.44 29.93
N LEU A 311 -4.82 18.96 30.31
CA LEU A 311 -5.32 20.27 29.87
C LEU A 311 -4.43 21.42 30.37
N ASN A 312 -3.96 21.36 31.62
CA ASN A 312 -3.05 22.36 32.18
C ASN A 312 -1.68 22.39 31.45
N TYR A 313 -1.20 21.25 30.95
CA TYR A 313 0.06 21.18 30.21
C TYR A 313 -0.06 21.79 28.82
N ILE A 314 -1.17 21.54 28.12
CA ILE A 314 -1.48 22.22 26.85
C ILE A 314 -1.50 23.75 27.04
N ALA A 315 -2.15 24.24 28.10
CA ALA A 315 -2.13 25.67 28.43
C ALA A 315 -0.71 26.21 28.73
N LYS A 316 0.17 25.40 29.34
CA LYS A 316 1.60 25.71 29.54
C LYS A 316 2.34 25.84 28.21
N LEU A 317 2.18 24.88 27.28
CA LEU A 317 2.82 24.93 25.95
C LEU A 317 2.45 26.21 25.19
N ASN A 318 1.18 26.60 25.22
CA ASN A 318 0.69 27.81 24.54
C ASN A 318 1.18 29.09 25.22
N THR A 319 1.22 29.13 26.55
CA THR A 319 1.79 30.25 27.32
C THR A 319 3.29 30.42 27.05
N GLU A 320 3.99 29.32 26.78
CA GLU A 320 5.43 29.28 26.48
C GLU A 320 5.75 29.45 24.98
N SER A 321 4.74 29.62 24.11
CA SER A 321 4.88 29.65 22.65
C SER A 321 5.72 28.48 22.11
N TYR A 322 5.42 27.26 22.56
CA TYR A 322 6.25 26.08 22.30
C TYR A 322 6.44 25.81 20.80
N LEU A 323 7.71 25.69 20.39
CA LEU A 323 8.15 25.58 18.99
C LEU A 323 7.68 26.74 18.06
N GLY A 324 7.36 27.90 18.64
CA GLY A 324 6.83 29.07 17.94
C GLY A 324 5.31 29.16 17.88
N HIS A 325 4.57 28.24 18.52
CA HIS A 325 3.13 28.05 18.34
C HIS A 325 2.36 28.22 19.66
N THR A 326 1.16 28.80 19.59
CA THR A 326 0.29 29.13 20.74
C THR A 326 -1.09 28.45 20.67
N ASP A 327 -1.26 27.54 19.73
CA ASP A 327 -2.50 26.87 19.32
C ASP A 327 -2.43 25.34 19.49
N TRP A 328 -1.48 24.84 20.31
CA TRP A 328 -1.45 23.43 20.68
C TRP A 328 -2.74 23.06 21.43
N ARG A 329 -3.27 21.89 21.12
CA ARG A 329 -4.44 21.29 21.76
C ARG A 329 -4.17 19.83 22.13
N LEU A 330 -5.02 19.28 22.99
CA LEU A 330 -5.14 17.85 23.15
C LEU A 330 -6.01 17.33 21.98
N PRO A 331 -5.54 16.36 21.18
CA PRO A 331 -6.23 15.88 19.97
C PRO A 331 -7.60 15.30 20.32
N ASN A 332 -8.61 15.51 19.48
CA ASN A 332 -9.88 14.84 19.64
C ASN A 332 -9.82 13.36 19.20
N LEU A 333 -10.90 12.62 19.45
CA LEU A 333 -10.97 11.20 19.14
C LEU A 333 -10.69 10.89 17.66
N ARG A 334 -11.03 11.79 16.72
CA ARG A 334 -10.79 11.56 15.28
C ARG A 334 -9.35 11.86 14.90
N GLU A 335 -8.78 12.94 15.44
CA GLU A 335 -7.36 13.29 15.28
C GLU A 335 -6.45 12.15 15.79
N LEU A 336 -6.78 11.50 16.93
CA LEU A 336 -6.05 10.29 17.36
C LEU A 336 -6.34 9.07 16.47
N GLN A 337 -7.59 8.87 16.02
CA GLN A 337 -7.95 7.72 15.18
C GLN A 337 -7.27 7.73 13.80
N SER A 338 -6.95 8.90 13.24
CA SER A 338 -6.30 9.01 11.92
C SER A 338 -4.86 8.49 11.89
N LEU A 339 -4.13 8.58 13.01
CA LEU A 339 -2.75 8.09 13.13
C LEU A 339 -2.64 6.55 13.01
N ILE A 340 -3.75 5.82 13.15
CA ILE A 340 -3.75 4.37 13.36
C ILE A 340 -3.51 3.57 12.06
N ASP A 341 -2.51 2.70 12.07
CA ASP A 341 -2.31 1.61 11.10
C ASP A 341 -2.85 0.27 11.64
N ARG A 342 -3.93 -0.21 11.03
CA ARG A 342 -4.58 -1.49 11.35
C ARG A 342 -3.87 -2.72 10.74
N SER A 343 -2.82 -2.53 9.95
CA SER A 343 -1.91 -3.60 9.53
C SER A 343 -0.81 -3.91 10.57
N ARG A 344 -0.70 -3.09 11.61
CA ARG A 344 0.36 -3.14 12.63
C ARG A 344 -0.22 -3.35 14.02
N SER A 345 0.66 -3.62 14.97
CA SER A 345 0.38 -3.69 16.41
C SER A 345 1.66 -3.46 17.19
N ASN A 346 1.58 -2.77 18.32
CA ASN A 346 2.71 -2.49 19.21
C ASN A 346 3.93 -1.76 18.56
N PRO A 347 3.79 -0.49 18.15
CA PRO A 347 2.58 0.34 18.14
C PRO A 347 1.77 0.19 16.84
N VAL A 348 0.49 0.58 16.89
CA VAL A 348 -0.42 0.70 15.73
C VAL A 348 -0.18 1.97 14.90
N ILE A 349 1.08 2.29 14.60
CA ILE A 349 1.50 3.49 13.85
C ILE A 349 2.30 3.07 12.61
N PRO A 350 2.14 3.72 11.44
CA PRO A 350 2.90 3.42 10.22
C PRO A 350 4.43 3.42 10.45
N GLN A 351 5.17 2.65 9.64
CA GLN A 351 6.60 2.43 9.88
C GLN A 351 7.47 3.65 9.53
N GLU A 352 6.99 4.46 8.60
CA GLU A 352 7.53 5.71 8.11
C GLU A 352 7.29 6.90 9.07
N ALA A 353 6.53 6.70 10.16
CA ALA A 353 6.21 7.75 11.11
C ALA A 353 7.42 8.10 11.98
N MET A 354 8.00 9.29 11.78
CA MET A 354 9.26 9.74 12.41
C MET A 354 9.12 10.20 13.87
N PHE A 355 8.17 9.61 14.60
CA PHE A 355 7.84 9.94 15.99
C PHE A 355 8.79 9.25 17.00
N THR A 356 9.09 9.92 18.11
CA THR A 356 9.96 9.43 19.17
C THR A 356 9.20 9.22 20.49
N ASN A 357 9.68 8.30 21.33
CA ASN A 357 9.15 8.04 22.68
C ASN A 357 7.65 7.67 22.75
N MET A 358 7.10 7.03 21.72
CA MET A 358 5.71 6.54 21.70
C MET A 358 5.41 5.60 22.87
N GLN A 359 4.24 5.77 23.50
CA GLN A 359 3.82 5.09 24.72
C GLN A 359 2.56 4.22 24.52
N GLY A 360 2.13 3.53 25.59
CA GLY A 360 1.02 2.56 25.55
C GLY A 360 -0.38 3.15 25.25
N GLY A 361 -0.63 4.43 25.57
CA GLY A 361 -1.90 5.07 25.22
C GLY A 361 -2.06 6.53 25.65
N TYR A 362 -2.96 7.23 24.96
CA TYR A 362 -3.04 8.69 24.94
C TYR A 362 -4.45 9.22 25.23
N TRP A 363 -4.54 10.30 26.02
CA TRP A 363 -5.79 11.06 26.21
C TRP A 363 -6.23 11.75 24.91
N SER A 364 -7.53 11.72 24.61
CA SER A 364 -8.17 12.66 23.69
C SER A 364 -8.86 13.81 24.44
N SER A 365 -9.14 14.94 23.78
CA SER A 365 -9.98 16.01 24.33
C SER A 365 -11.48 15.67 24.39
N THR A 366 -11.89 14.54 23.81
CA THR A 366 -13.29 14.11 23.70
C THR A 366 -13.75 13.39 24.98
N SER A 367 -14.77 13.93 25.65
CA SER A 367 -15.45 13.27 26.77
C SER A 367 -16.26 12.06 26.29
N GLY A 368 -16.33 10.98 27.07
CA GLY A 368 -17.03 9.74 26.74
C GLY A 368 -17.86 9.21 27.91
N ASP A 369 -18.84 8.34 27.65
CA ASP A 369 -19.70 7.77 28.70
C ASP A 369 -19.01 6.61 29.42
N TYR A 370 -18.40 6.91 30.57
CA TYR A 370 -17.87 5.90 31.47
C TYR A 370 -18.97 5.45 32.44
N VAL A 371 -19.33 4.17 32.43
CA VAL A 371 -20.31 3.57 33.38
C VAL A 371 -21.63 4.36 33.48
N SER A 372 -22.15 4.84 32.35
CA SER A 372 -23.38 5.66 32.20
C SER A 372 -23.31 7.11 32.70
N SER A 373 -22.11 7.71 32.75
CA SER A 373 -21.90 9.16 32.93
C SER A 373 -20.75 9.71 32.08
N LYS A 374 -20.82 10.98 31.69
CA LYS A 374 -19.75 11.70 30.96
C LYS A 374 -18.54 12.09 31.84
N ASP A 375 -18.31 11.35 32.93
CA ASP A 375 -17.14 11.49 33.80
C ASP A 375 -15.89 10.82 33.21
N GLY A 376 -16.02 10.17 32.04
CA GLY A 376 -14.91 9.65 31.25
C GLY A 376 -14.46 10.56 30.10
N ALA A 377 -13.30 10.22 29.54
CA ALA A 377 -12.82 10.70 28.25
C ALA A 377 -12.27 9.52 27.45
N TYR A 378 -12.29 9.62 26.12
CA TYR A 378 -11.73 8.56 25.28
C TYR A 378 -10.20 8.59 25.32
N ILE A 379 -9.60 7.39 25.30
CA ILE A 379 -8.17 7.20 25.07
C ILE A 379 -7.94 6.38 23.80
N LEU A 380 -6.76 6.53 23.20
CA LEU A 380 -6.22 5.59 22.21
C LEU A 380 -5.22 4.66 22.88
N GLU A 381 -5.45 3.35 22.86
CA GLU A 381 -4.47 2.34 23.24
C GLU A 381 -3.62 1.93 22.03
N MET A 382 -2.33 2.25 22.07
CA MET A 382 -1.39 2.08 20.97
C MET A 382 -0.95 0.63 20.75
N LEU A 383 -1.16 -0.24 21.74
CA LEU A 383 -0.79 -1.65 21.70
C LEU A 383 -1.63 -2.42 20.66
N TYR A 384 -2.94 -2.20 20.67
CA TYR A 384 -3.91 -2.90 19.80
C TYR A 384 -4.87 -1.98 19.03
N GLY A 385 -4.70 -0.65 19.08
CA GLY A 385 -5.52 0.31 18.34
C GLY A 385 -6.95 0.45 18.85
N ARG A 386 -7.19 0.12 20.13
CA ARG A 386 -8.51 0.27 20.75
C ARG A 386 -8.75 1.72 21.14
N THR A 387 -9.98 2.20 20.98
CA THR A 387 -10.38 3.52 21.49
C THR A 387 -11.62 3.38 22.35
N TYR A 388 -11.52 3.75 23.62
CA TYR A 388 -12.60 3.55 24.59
C TYR A 388 -12.61 4.62 25.69
N ALA A 389 -13.77 4.83 26.32
CA ALA A 389 -13.94 5.80 27.40
C ALA A 389 -13.41 5.28 28.76
N ILE A 390 -12.69 6.14 29.50
CA ILE A 390 -12.21 5.82 30.86
C ILE A 390 -12.32 7.03 31.81
N GLY A 391 -12.65 6.76 33.08
CA GLY A 391 -12.96 7.79 34.08
C GLY A 391 -11.84 8.79 34.35
N LYS A 392 -12.13 10.08 34.13
CA LYS A 392 -11.21 11.23 34.30
C LYS A 392 -10.68 11.40 35.74
N HIS A 393 -11.31 10.75 36.72
CA HIS A 393 -11.11 10.99 38.15
C HIS A 393 -10.17 10.00 38.85
N TYR A 394 -9.66 8.97 38.17
CA TYR A 394 -8.72 7.99 38.75
C TYR A 394 -7.61 7.51 37.80
N ALA A 395 -7.71 7.80 36.50
CA ALA A 395 -6.74 7.37 35.51
C ALA A 395 -5.73 8.48 35.17
N SER A 396 -4.52 8.06 34.79
CA SER A 396 -3.49 8.89 34.15
C SER A 396 -3.10 8.25 32.82
N TYR A 397 -2.87 9.08 31.80
CA TYR A 397 -2.41 8.67 30.48
C TYR A 397 -1.42 9.71 29.94
N TYR A 398 -0.71 9.34 28.88
CA TYR A 398 0.15 10.25 28.15
C TYR A 398 -0.69 11.24 27.33
N ILE A 399 -0.06 12.33 26.90
CA ILE A 399 -0.64 13.30 25.97
C ILE A 399 0.22 13.39 24.72
N TRP A 400 -0.42 13.69 23.59
CA TRP A 400 0.27 13.95 22.34
C TRP A 400 -0.23 15.27 21.78
N PRO A 401 0.47 16.40 22.02
CA PRO A 401 -0.02 17.69 21.56
C PRO A 401 -0.05 17.72 20.03
N VAL A 402 -1.22 18.12 19.51
CA VAL A 402 -1.46 18.40 18.08
C VAL A 402 -1.79 19.89 17.95
N ARG A 403 -1.61 20.46 16.77
CA ARG A 403 -2.14 21.78 16.40
C ARG A 403 -2.75 21.71 15.01
N GLY A 404 -3.25 22.83 14.50
CA GLY A 404 -3.75 22.90 13.13
C GLY A 404 -2.73 22.31 12.13
N GLY A 405 -3.23 21.43 11.26
CA GLY A 405 -2.80 21.49 9.87
C GLY A 405 -3.43 22.71 9.22
N GLN A 406 -3.04 23.01 7.99
CA GLN A 406 -3.87 23.90 7.18
C GLN A 406 -5.12 23.11 6.77
N THR A 407 -6.23 23.37 7.47
CA THR A 407 -7.50 23.56 6.79
C THR A 407 -7.28 24.68 5.77
N ILE A 408 -7.76 24.45 4.54
CA ILE A 408 -7.54 25.35 3.41
C ILE A 408 -8.83 26.16 3.27
N GLU A 409 -8.72 27.48 3.29
CA GLU A 409 -9.82 28.35 2.86
C GLU A 409 -10.10 28.09 1.39
N ILE A 410 -11.37 27.88 1.03
CA ILE A 410 -11.83 27.78 -0.34
C ILE A 410 -12.59 29.07 -0.63
N CYS A 411 -12.36 29.71 -1.78
CA CYS A 411 -13.02 30.99 -2.08
C CYS A 411 -14.51 30.83 -2.47
N ASP A 412 -15.33 30.45 -1.50
CA ASP A 412 -16.79 30.32 -1.60
C ASP A 412 -17.56 31.34 -0.72
N GLY A 413 -16.84 32.14 0.08
CA GLY A 413 -17.40 33.15 0.99
C GLY A 413 -17.78 32.60 2.37
N VAL A 414 -17.19 31.49 2.80
CA VAL A 414 -17.40 30.86 4.11
C VAL A 414 -16.07 30.64 4.82
N ASP A 415 -15.99 31.05 6.08
CA ASP A 415 -15.00 30.64 7.10
C ASP A 415 -14.87 29.09 7.14
N ASN A 416 -13.86 28.52 6.48
CA ASN A 416 -13.64 27.07 6.37
C ASN A 416 -12.67 26.56 7.44
N ASP A 417 -11.63 27.33 7.74
CA ASP A 417 -10.57 27.01 8.71
C ASP A 417 -11.03 27.22 10.18
N GLY A 418 -11.95 28.15 10.42
CA GLY A 418 -12.57 28.42 11.72
C GLY A 418 -11.93 29.53 12.56
N ASP A 419 -10.98 30.33 12.05
CA ASP A 419 -10.37 31.45 12.78
C ASP A 419 -11.31 32.67 12.93
N GLY A 420 -12.34 32.78 12.09
CA GLY A 420 -13.33 33.87 12.08
C GLY A 420 -13.10 34.96 11.04
N LEU A 421 -12.17 34.76 10.10
CA LEU A 421 -12.03 35.49 8.85
C LEU A 421 -12.77 34.73 7.71
N ILE A 422 -12.55 35.11 6.43
CA ILE A 422 -13.24 34.55 5.25
C ILE A 422 -12.37 34.74 4.00
N ASP A 423 -12.03 33.63 3.33
CA ASP A 423 -11.18 33.49 2.14
C ASP A 423 -9.78 34.15 2.21
N GLU A 424 -9.30 34.58 3.38
CA GLU A 424 -8.10 35.43 3.52
C GLU A 424 -6.78 34.72 3.21
N ALA A 425 -6.74 33.38 3.24
CA ALA A 425 -5.60 32.59 2.78
C ALA A 425 -5.55 32.37 1.26
N VAL A 426 -6.64 32.63 0.52
CA VAL A 426 -6.76 32.42 -0.95
C VAL A 426 -7.12 33.68 -1.75
N GLN A 427 -7.22 34.84 -1.09
CA GLN A 427 -7.37 36.12 -1.78
C GLN A 427 -6.02 36.63 -2.31
N ASN A 428 -5.89 36.68 -3.63
CA ASN A 428 -4.74 37.29 -4.32
C ASN A 428 -4.69 38.81 -4.10
N THR A 429 -3.49 39.37 -3.94
CA THR A 429 -3.28 40.83 -3.87
C THR A 429 -3.10 41.38 -5.28
N TYR A 430 -4.02 42.25 -5.70
CA TYR A 430 -3.91 43.02 -6.93
C TYR A 430 -3.63 44.50 -6.65
N TYR A 431 -3.00 45.17 -7.59
CA TYR A 431 -2.48 46.54 -7.53
C TYR A 431 -3.19 47.40 -8.57
N GLN A 432 -3.55 48.63 -8.25
CA GLN A 432 -4.27 49.48 -9.21
C GLN A 432 -3.38 49.80 -10.42
N ASP A 433 -3.90 49.57 -11.62
CA ASP A 433 -3.31 50.01 -12.91
C ASP A 433 -4.12 51.24 -13.36
N ALA A 434 -3.57 52.45 -13.19
CA ALA A 434 -4.32 53.69 -13.46
C ALA A 434 -4.20 54.22 -14.89
N ASP A 435 -3.23 53.78 -15.69
CA ASP A 435 -3.02 54.29 -17.05
C ASP A 435 -3.03 53.23 -18.19
N GLY A 436 -2.98 51.94 -17.84
CA GLY A 436 -3.24 50.80 -18.70
C GLY A 436 -2.01 50.09 -19.27
N ASP A 437 -0.85 50.18 -18.60
CA ASP A 437 0.42 49.62 -19.08
C ASP A 437 0.76 48.20 -18.61
N THR A 438 -0.10 47.64 -17.73
CA THR A 438 -0.02 46.32 -17.06
C THR A 438 0.95 46.18 -15.88
N TYR A 439 1.64 47.25 -15.50
CA TYR A 439 2.23 47.40 -14.16
C TYR A 439 1.18 48.07 -13.24
N GLY A 440 1.33 47.92 -11.93
CA GLY A 440 0.35 48.41 -10.96
C GLY A 440 0.98 48.99 -9.70
N ASN A 441 0.26 49.93 -9.09
CA ASN A 441 0.71 50.74 -7.98
C ASN A 441 0.81 49.96 -6.66
N SER A 442 2.04 49.64 -6.22
CA SER A 442 2.36 49.03 -4.92
C SER A 442 1.69 49.69 -3.70
N SER A 443 1.32 50.97 -3.77
CA SER A 443 0.67 51.70 -2.67
C SER A 443 -0.87 51.68 -2.71
N VAL A 444 -1.49 51.09 -3.74
CA VAL A 444 -2.95 51.01 -3.89
C VAL A 444 -3.38 49.58 -4.23
N THR A 445 -3.59 48.78 -3.18
CA THR A 445 -3.91 47.36 -3.29
C THR A 445 -5.38 47.03 -3.05
N MET A 446 -5.82 45.89 -3.57
CA MET A 446 -7.08 45.23 -3.27
C MET A 446 -6.89 43.70 -3.22
N LEU A 447 -7.46 43.05 -2.20
CA LEU A 447 -7.56 41.59 -2.11
C LEU A 447 -8.80 41.09 -2.86
N ALA A 448 -8.64 40.03 -3.67
CA ALA A 448 -9.73 39.33 -4.36
C ALA A 448 -9.25 37.95 -4.87
N CYS A 449 -10.16 36.99 -5.07
CA CYS A 449 -9.81 35.69 -5.66
C CYS A 449 -9.69 35.74 -7.21
N THR A 450 -10.16 36.81 -7.86
CA THR A 450 -10.01 37.02 -9.32
C THR A 450 -9.73 38.49 -9.61
N GLN A 451 -8.95 38.76 -10.66
CA GLN A 451 -8.42 40.09 -11.01
C GLN A 451 -9.53 41.15 -11.16
N PRO A 452 -9.60 42.16 -10.28
CA PRO A 452 -10.55 43.26 -10.40
C PRO A 452 -10.26 44.13 -11.63
N ALA A 453 -11.31 44.68 -12.25
CA ALA A 453 -11.14 45.60 -13.37
C ALA A 453 -10.38 46.89 -12.94
N ALA A 454 -9.39 47.31 -13.73
CA ALA A 454 -8.40 48.36 -13.41
C ALA A 454 -7.46 48.02 -12.23
N TYR A 455 -7.23 46.73 -11.99
CA TYR A 455 -6.15 46.22 -11.14
C TYR A 455 -5.39 45.10 -11.89
N VAL A 456 -4.12 44.88 -11.53
CA VAL A 456 -3.21 43.86 -12.09
C VAL A 456 -2.43 43.16 -10.97
N SER A 457 -1.84 41.99 -11.23
CA SER A 457 -1.04 41.26 -10.22
C SER A 457 0.39 41.81 -10.05
N ASN A 458 0.88 42.59 -11.02
CA ASN A 458 2.20 43.21 -11.00
C ASN A 458 2.20 44.47 -10.14
N SER A 459 3.07 44.55 -9.14
CA SER A 459 3.16 45.66 -8.17
C SER A 459 4.25 46.69 -8.48
N SER A 460 4.99 46.47 -9.57
CA SER A 460 6.31 47.07 -9.78
C SER A 460 6.26 48.44 -10.44
N ASP A 461 5.10 49.09 -10.50
CA ASP A 461 4.98 50.40 -11.13
C ASP A 461 5.60 51.50 -10.27
N CYS A 462 6.57 52.21 -10.86
CA CYS A 462 7.26 53.36 -10.31
C CYS A 462 6.59 54.69 -10.70
N ASN A 463 5.68 54.71 -11.68
CA ASN A 463 5.02 55.90 -12.20
C ASN A 463 3.63 55.64 -12.82
N ASP A 464 2.66 55.31 -11.95
CA ASP A 464 1.19 55.12 -12.12
C ASP A 464 0.45 56.36 -12.69
N SER A 465 1.00 56.91 -13.76
CA SER A 465 0.54 58.06 -14.55
C SER A 465 1.28 58.25 -15.88
N ASN A 466 2.30 57.43 -16.17
CA ASN A 466 3.03 57.43 -17.44
C ASN A 466 3.60 56.05 -17.83
N ALA A 467 2.78 55.29 -18.58
CA ALA A 467 2.96 54.04 -19.35
C ALA A 467 4.21 53.89 -20.25
N SER A 468 5.36 54.41 -19.82
CA SER A 468 6.67 54.36 -20.49
C SER A 468 7.83 54.49 -19.48
N VAL A 469 7.55 54.46 -18.17
CA VAL A 469 8.50 54.47 -17.07
C VAL A 469 8.05 53.37 -16.11
N ASN A 470 8.57 52.16 -16.33
CA ASN A 470 8.23 50.93 -15.63
C ASN A 470 9.41 49.92 -15.77
N PRO A 471 9.48 48.86 -14.95
CA PRO A 471 10.59 47.89 -15.03
C PRO A 471 10.73 47.06 -16.31
N GLY A 472 9.84 47.21 -17.30
CA GLY A 472 10.00 46.67 -18.65
C GLY A 472 10.51 47.69 -19.67
N ALA A 473 10.71 48.95 -19.28
CA ALA A 473 11.18 50.02 -20.16
C ALA A 473 12.68 49.89 -20.48
N VAL A 474 13.08 50.53 -21.58
CA VAL A 474 14.47 50.55 -22.05
C VAL A 474 15.06 51.93 -21.76
N GLU A 475 16.13 51.97 -20.97
CA GLU A 475 16.86 53.19 -20.61
C GLU A 475 17.16 54.11 -21.81
N VAL A 476 16.64 55.33 -21.76
CA VAL A 476 16.95 56.41 -22.70
C VAL A 476 17.66 57.51 -21.92
N CYS A 477 18.87 57.89 -22.33
CA CYS A 477 19.68 58.90 -21.63
C CYS A 477 19.02 60.30 -21.58
N ASN A 478 18.10 60.47 -20.62
CA ASN A 478 17.13 61.54 -20.55
C ASN A 478 17.08 62.19 -19.14
N ALA A 479 17.79 61.59 -18.17
CA ALA A 479 17.85 61.92 -16.74
C ALA A 479 16.55 61.64 -15.94
N VAL A 480 15.73 60.72 -16.42
CA VAL A 480 14.77 59.90 -15.68
C VAL A 480 15.38 58.50 -15.56
N ASP A 481 15.01 57.81 -14.50
CA ASP A 481 15.18 56.37 -14.29
C ASP A 481 13.98 55.72 -15.02
N ASP A 482 14.15 55.33 -16.29
CA ASP A 482 13.05 54.82 -17.13
C ASP A 482 12.73 53.36 -16.75
N ASN A 483 13.76 52.54 -16.50
CA ASN A 483 13.67 51.13 -16.09
C ASN A 483 13.43 50.91 -14.59
N CYS A 484 13.53 51.97 -13.77
CA CYS A 484 13.29 51.94 -12.33
C CYS A 484 14.19 50.98 -11.53
N ASP A 485 15.44 50.76 -11.99
CA ASP A 485 16.46 50.02 -11.24
C ASP A 485 17.13 50.83 -10.11
N GLY A 486 16.82 52.13 -10.03
CA GLY A 486 17.26 53.05 -8.98
C GLY A 486 18.58 53.75 -9.26
N ASN A 487 19.20 53.50 -10.40
CA ASN A 487 20.27 54.32 -10.95
C ASN A 487 19.70 55.36 -11.95
N VAL A 488 20.59 56.13 -12.57
CA VAL A 488 20.26 57.07 -13.66
C VAL A 488 21.49 57.14 -14.56
N ASP A 489 21.34 56.80 -15.85
CA ASP A 489 22.43 56.80 -16.85
C ASP A 489 23.65 55.89 -16.47
N GLU A 490 23.43 54.69 -15.92
CA GLU A 490 24.39 53.71 -15.37
C GLU A 490 25.34 53.02 -16.38
N GLY A 491 25.78 53.78 -17.39
CA GLY A 491 26.90 53.47 -18.29
C GLY A 491 28.18 54.32 -18.07
N CYS A 492 28.36 54.97 -16.90
CA CYS A 492 29.33 56.07 -16.67
C CYS A 492 30.21 55.88 -15.39
N ALA A 493 31.52 56.31 -15.33
CA ALA A 493 32.47 55.77 -14.30
C ALA A 493 33.65 56.63 -13.69
N ASN A 494 34.06 56.27 -12.44
CA ASN A 494 35.42 56.29 -11.76
C ASN A 494 35.92 57.38 -10.73
N ASN A 495 36.49 56.97 -9.54
CA ASN A 495 37.82 57.34 -8.88
C ASN A 495 37.98 57.42 -7.29
N THR A 496 39.23 57.42 -6.74
CA THR A 496 39.70 57.33 -5.30
C THR A 496 40.98 58.22 -4.99
N PRO A 497 41.96 58.06 -4.03
CA PRO A 497 42.15 57.45 -2.65
C PRO A 497 43.01 58.29 -1.59
N ALA A 498 43.28 57.86 -0.32
CA ALA A 498 44.31 58.47 0.61
C ALA A 498 44.78 57.68 1.90
N GLY A 499 46.10 57.59 2.24
CA GLY A 499 46.58 57.22 3.61
C GLY A 499 47.94 56.47 3.81
N THR A 500 49.08 57.04 3.41
CA THR A 500 50.44 56.43 3.49
C THR A 500 51.05 56.37 4.91
N ASN A 501 51.96 55.47 5.34
CA ASN A 501 52.67 54.34 4.67
C ASN A 501 53.37 53.37 5.67
N ILE A 502 53.68 52.14 5.23
CA ILE A 502 54.81 51.28 5.66
C ILE A 502 55.57 50.87 4.38
N THR A 503 56.90 50.70 4.40
CA THR A 503 57.63 50.11 3.25
C THR A 503 57.46 48.59 3.21
N VAL A 504 56.23 48.12 2.96
CA VAL A 504 55.96 46.73 2.64
C VAL A 504 56.44 46.49 1.21
N THR A 505 57.33 45.52 1.01
CA THR A 505 57.68 45.05 -0.35
C THR A 505 57.30 43.58 -0.48
N PRO A 506 56.10 43.27 -1.00
CA PRO A 506 55.82 41.97 -1.57
C PRO A 506 55.11 42.05 -2.93
N THR A 507 55.41 41.08 -3.78
CA THR A 507 54.36 40.35 -4.51
C THR A 507 54.08 39.08 -3.70
N PRO A 508 52.81 38.72 -3.41
CA PRO A 508 51.56 39.38 -3.77
C PRO A 508 51.25 40.62 -2.89
N ALA A 509 50.12 41.29 -3.14
CA ALA A 509 49.69 42.44 -2.36
C ALA A 509 49.32 42.04 -0.91
N THR A 510 49.67 42.90 0.06
CA THR A 510 49.43 42.66 1.49
C THR A 510 49.34 43.98 2.24
N THR A 511 48.31 44.15 3.07
CA THR A 511 48.16 45.29 3.98
C THR A 511 48.40 44.83 5.42
N LEU A 512 49.39 45.44 6.08
CA LEU A 512 49.71 45.18 7.48
C LEU A 512 49.53 46.46 8.29
N ILE A 513 48.68 46.42 9.32
CA ILE A 513 48.44 47.53 10.25
C ILE A 513 48.83 47.06 11.65
N PHE A 514 49.81 47.71 12.27
CA PHE A 514 50.28 47.39 13.62
C PHE A 514 49.72 48.43 14.59
N ASP A 515 49.06 48.01 15.68
CA ASP A 515 48.35 48.92 16.58
C ASP A 515 49.24 50.04 17.16
N ASN A 516 50.51 49.74 17.48
CA ASN A 516 51.55 50.73 17.76
C ASN A 516 52.94 50.22 17.33
N VAL A 517 53.64 50.97 16.47
CA VAL A 517 55.04 50.71 16.09
C VAL A 517 55.98 51.58 16.94
N ASN A 518 56.81 50.95 17.76
CA ASN A 518 57.66 51.63 18.74
C ASN A 518 59.08 51.92 18.23
N THR A 519 59.56 51.20 17.20
CA THR A 519 60.81 51.52 16.50
C THR A 519 60.64 51.35 15.00
N THR A 520 61.27 52.24 14.22
CA THR A 520 61.43 52.04 12.78
C THR A 520 62.20 50.75 12.49
N GLY A 521 61.70 49.96 11.56
CA GLY A 521 62.35 48.75 11.04
C GLY A 521 61.74 48.38 9.69
N ASN A 522 62.27 47.33 9.07
CA ASN A 522 61.74 46.80 7.81
C ASN A 522 60.85 45.61 8.10
N THR A 523 59.70 45.53 7.42
CA THR A 523 58.84 44.33 7.40
C THR A 523 58.87 43.74 6.00
N THR A 524 59.27 42.47 5.90
CA THR A 524 59.34 41.69 4.66
C THR A 524 58.34 40.54 4.76
N VAL A 525 57.46 40.46 3.76
CA VAL A 525 56.56 39.33 3.54
C VAL A 525 57.14 38.51 2.39
N THR A 526 57.23 37.20 2.56
CA THR A 526 57.70 36.27 1.53
C THR A 526 56.79 35.06 1.46
N THR A 527 56.38 34.66 0.25
CA THR A 527 55.63 33.42 0.05
C THR A 527 56.55 32.22 -0.09
N SER A 528 56.14 31.09 0.48
CA SER A 528 56.79 29.79 0.36
C SER A 528 55.80 28.75 -0.14
N GLY A 529 56.24 27.89 -1.06
CA GLY A 529 55.49 26.69 -1.50
C GLY A 529 55.66 25.48 -0.57
N THR A 530 56.38 25.64 0.55
CA THR A 530 56.62 24.58 1.54
C THR A 530 56.54 25.17 2.95
N GLY A 531 55.64 24.65 3.79
CA GLY A 531 55.44 25.11 5.17
C GLY A 531 55.08 23.98 6.13
N ALA A 532 54.51 24.33 7.29
CA ALA A 532 53.97 23.36 8.24
C ALA A 532 52.68 22.71 7.70
N PRO A 533 52.34 21.47 8.06
CA PRO A 533 51.09 20.84 7.61
C PRO A 533 49.87 21.71 7.92
N PRO A 534 48.94 21.92 6.97
CA PRO A 534 47.72 22.68 7.21
C PRO A 534 46.76 21.92 8.16
N PRO A 535 45.68 22.57 8.63
CA PRO A 535 44.56 21.87 9.26
C PRO A 535 43.99 20.78 8.35
N SER A 536 43.53 19.68 8.93
CA SER A 536 42.80 18.64 8.20
C SER A 536 41.40 19.14 7.82
N GLY A 537 40.99 18.94 6.57
CA GLY A 537 39.69 19.41 6.05
C GLY A 537 39.74 20.78 5.38
N PHE A 538 40.92 21.29 5.01
CA PHE A 538 41.08 22.60 4.39
C PHE A 538 41.94 22.55 3.12
N ASN A 539 41.54 23.30 2.10
CA ASN A 539 42.25 23.50 0.84
C ASN A 539 43.18 24.73 0.96
N LEU A 540 44.43 24.60 0.51
CA LEU A 540 45.41 25.71 0.43
C LEU A 540 45.40 26.42 -0.92
N GLY A 541 44.53 25.98 -1.83
CA GLY A 541 44.40 26.44 -3.19
C GLY A 541 45.50 25.92 -4.13
N ASN A 542 45.30 26.16 -5.42
CA ASN A 542 46.29 25.82 -6.45
C ASN A 542 47.60 26.61 -6.24
N GLN A 543 48.74 25.91 -6.20
CA GLN A 543 50.02 26.42 -5.67
C GLN A 543 49.92 26.90 -4.20
N PRO A 544 50.05 26.00 -3.20
CA PRO A 544 49.84 26.37 -1.79
C PRO A 544 50.81 27.45 -1.31
N LEU A 545 50.27 28.58 -0.83
CA LEU A 545 51.05 29.74 -0.37
C LEU A 545 51.09 29.85 1.16
N TYR A 546 52.29 29.68 1.73
CA TYR A 546 52.60 30.03 3.11
C TYR A 546 53.20 31.44 3.15
N TYR A 547 52.57 32.36 3.87
CA TYR A 547 53.01 33.75 4.00
C TYR A 547 53.90 33.89 5.24
N GLU A 548 55.20 33.99 5.02
CA GLU A 548 56.21 34.19 6.05
C GLU A 548 56.43 35.70 6.28
N ILE A 549 56.09 36.22 7.45
CA ILE A 549 56.29 37.64 7.80
C ILE A 549 57.47 37.78 8.74
N THR A 550 58.48 38.53 8.30
CA THR A 550 59.66 38.87 9.11
C THR A 550 59.72 40.38 9.30
N THR A 551 59.90 40.85 10.54
CA THR A 551 60.11 42.28 10.81
C THR A 551 61.30 42.54 11.72
N THR A 552 61.94 43.69 11.52
CA THR A 552 62.92 44.26 12.46
C THR A 552 62.35 45.44 13.25
N ALA A 553 61.08 45.81 13.04
CA ALA A 553 60.38 46.82 13.82
C ALA A 553 59.86 46.22 15.15
N LEU A 554 60.07 46.92 16.26
CA LEU A 554 59.43 46.58 17.53
C LEU A 554 58.05 47.23 17.58
N PHE A 555 57.01 46.45 17.84
CA PHE A 555 55.62 46.88 17.96
C PHE A 555 54.98 46.34 19.25
N THR A 556 53.84 46.88 19.64
CA THR A 556 53.04 46.40 20.80
C THR A 556 51.55 46.59 20.54
N GLY A 557 50.77 45.52 20.72
CA GLY A 557 49.34 45.47 20.44
C GLY A 557 49.02 44.33 19.50
N MET A 558 47.86 44.39 18.83
CA MET A 558 47.53 43.47 17.75
C MET A 558 48.08 43.98 16.41
N ILE A 559 47.93 43.14 15.40
CA ILE A 559 48.28 43.38 14.01
C ILE A 559 47.03 43.04 13.20
N LYS A 560 46.44 44.00 12.47
CA LYS A 560 45.51 43.66 11.38
C LYS A 560 46.36 43.21 10.20
N VAL A 561 46.18 41.96 9.82
CA VAL A 561 46.82 41.34 8.65
C VAL A 561 45.73 41.15 7.60
N CYS A 562 45.91 41.75 6.42
CA CYS A 562 45.03 41.55 5.28
C CYS A 562 45.85 41.14 4.06
N PHE A 563 45.47 40.04 3.42
CA PHE A 563 46.09 39.55 2.20
C PHE A 563 45.08 39.68 1.04
N ASN A 564 45.59 40.01 -0.14
CA ASN A 564 44.88 39.67 -1.36
C ASN A 564 45.08 38.18 -1.64
N TYR A 565 43.99 37.46 -1.86
CA TYR A 565 44.03 36.14 -2.48
C TYR A 565 43.86 36.28 -4.01
N ASP A 566 44.07 35.17 -4.71
CA ASP A 566 43.73 35.01 -6.12
C ASP A 566 42.56 34.03 -6.15
N GLU A 567 41.40 34.51 -6.62
CA GLU A 567 40.13 33.78 -6.61
C GLU A 567 40.26 32.47 -7.41
N SER A 568 41.07 32.46 -8.48
CA SER A 568 41.28 31.28 -9.32
C SER A 568 41.99 30.10 -8.64
N ASN A 569 42.39 30.25 -7.37
CA ASN A 569 42.97 29.17 -6.57
C ASN A 569 41.98 28.50 -5.61
N TYR A 570 40.77 29.03 -5.40
CA TYR A 570 39.79 28.54 -4.41
C TYR A 570 38.40 28.41 -5.05
N GLY A 571 37.54 27.52 -4.54
CA GLY A 571 36.23 27.21 -5.13
C GLY A 571 35.09 28.09 -4.63
N ASN A 572 35.04 28.39 -3.33
CA ASN A 572 34.00 29.18 -2.68
C ASN A 572 34.62 30.18 -1.69
N GLU A 573 34.67 31.45 -2.11
CA GLU A 573 35.30 32.53 -1.35
C GLU A 573 34.70 32.74 0.04
N ASN A 574 33.41 32.44 0.22
CA ASN A 574 32.71 32.60 1.51
C ASN A 574 33.19 31.60 2.58
N LEU A 575 33.87 30.52 2.17
CA LEU A 575 34.47 29.51 3.05
C LEU A 575 35.95 29.79 3.35
N LEU A 576 36.52 30.90 2.85
CA LEU A 576 37.91 31.27 3.13
C LEU A 576 38.11 31.75 4.56
N SER A 577 39.14 31.19 5.21
CA SER A 577 39.63 31.61 6.52
C SER A 577 41.12 31.90 6.49
N LEU A 578 41.51 32.97 7.17
CA LEU A 578 42.91 33.34 7.39
C LEU A 578 43.38 32.71 8.71
N PHE A 579 44.37 31.80 8.63
CA PHE A 579 44.94 31.12 9.78
C PHE A 579 46.35 31.62 10.12
N HIS A 580 46.71 31.51 11.40
CA HIS A 580 48.01 31.84 11.95
C HIS A 580 48.61 30.66 12.73
N LEU A 581 49.89 30.32 12.51
CA LEU A 581 50.56 29.23 13.21
C LEU A 581 51.07 29.65 14.61
N SER A 582 50.22 29.47 15.61
CA SER A 582 50.51 29.70 17.02
C SER A 582 51.29 28.53 17.62
N GLY A 583 52.61 28.56 17.44
CA GLY A 583 53.58 27.61 18.01
C GLY A 583 53.58 26.23 17.36
N SER A 584 52.46 25.50 17.41
CA SER A 584 52.23 24.22 16.71
C SER A 584 50.75 23.95 16.42
N VAL A 585 49.87 24.94 16.58
CA VAL A 585 48.44 24.88 16.29
C VAL A 585 48.08 26.04 15.36
N TRP A 586 47.26 25.78 14.36
CA TRP A 586 46.68 26.82 13.52
C TRP A 586 45.48 27.45 14.23
N GLU A 587 45.53 28.75 14.45
CA GLU A 587 44.43 29.56 15.00
C GLU A 587 43.76 30.30 13.84
N ASN A 588 42.43 30.19 13.70
CA ASN A 588 41.67 31.04 12.76
C ASN A 588 41.62 32.46 13.34
N ILE A 589 42.06 33.45 12.57
CA ILE A 589 42.15 34.85 13.00
C ILE A 589 41.20 35.78 12.23
N THR A 590 40.34 35.24 11.37
CA THR A 590 39.45 35.96 10.45
C THR A 590 38.48 36.90 11.18
N ILE A 591 38.23 38.08 10.60
CA ILE A 591 37.33 39.11 11.15
C ILE A 591 35.95 38.99 10.53
N ALA A 592 34.90 38.94 11.34
CA ALA A 592 33.51 38.95 10.88
C ALA A 592 33.23 40.14 9.94
N GLY A 593 32.63 39.88 8.78
CA GLY A 593 32.48 40.86 7.69
C GLY A 593 33.65 40.88 6.69
N TYR A 594 34.58 39.94 6.79
CA TYR A 594 35.54 39.54 5.75
C TYR A 594 35.53 38.00 5.67
N PRO A 595 35.84 37.37 4.52
CA PRO A 595 36.41 37.92 3.28
C PRO A 595 35.52 38.93 2.53
N ASP A 596 36.19 39.78 1.74
CA ASP A 596 35.62 40.78 0.83
C ASP A 596 35.74 40.22 -0.59
N THR A 597 34.62 39.68 -1.10
CA THR A 597 34.45 39.01 -2.40
C THR A 597 34.25 39.98 -3.57
N THR A 598 34.55 41.27 -3.37
CA THR A 598 34.53 42.30 -4.42
C THR A 598 35.91 42.95 -4.60
N ASN A 599 36.80 42.78 -3.62
CA ASN A 599 38.18 43.30 -3.63
C ASN A 599 39.24 42.21 -3.42
N ASN A 600 38.83 40.93 -3.40
CA ASN A 600 39.71 39.76 -3.25
C ASN A 600 40.52 39.79 -1.93
N ILE A 601 39.97 40.33 -0.83
CA ILE A 601 40.72 40.60 0.42
C ILE A 601 40.17 39.79 1.59
N ILE A 602 41.05 39.05 2.27
CA ILE A 602 40.76 38.44 3.58
C ILE A 602 41.60 39.07 4.68
N CYS A 603 40.99 39.30 5.85
CA CYS A 603 41.57 40.06 6.95
C CYS A 603 41.42 39.34 8.31
N GLY A 604 42.45 39.45 9.16
CA GLY A 604 42.47 38.89 10.51
C GLY A 604 43.26 39.71 11.53
N TYR A 605 43.14 39.38 12.82
CA TYR A 605 43.91 39.97 13.93
C TYR A 605 44.79 38.95 14.66
N THR A 606 46.07 39.26 14.86
CA THR A 606 47.00 38.44 15.64
C THR A 606 47.95 39.30 16.50
N THR A 607 48.73 38.67 17.38
CA THR A 607 49.83 39.29 18.14
C THR A 607 51.21 38.73 17.76
N SER A 608 51.27 37.86 16.76
CA SER A 608 52.44 37.06 16.37
C SER A 608 52.65 37.11 14.85
N LEU A 609 53.87 36.79 14.39
CA LEU A 609 54.30 36.88 12.98
C LEU A 609 54.77 35.54 12.38
N SER A 610 54.62 34.45 13.14
CA SER A 610 54.69 33.06 12.63
C SER A 610 53.78 32.84 11.41
N PRO A 611 54.01 31.77 10.60
CA PRO A 611 53.42 31.62 9.27
C PRO A 611 51.90 31.81 9.21
N PHE A 612 51.42 32.39 8.12
CA PHE A 612 50.00 32.49 7.80
C PHE A 612 49.67 31.66 6.57
N ILE A 613 48.44 31.15 6.50
CA ILE A 613 47.84 30.56 5.31
C ILE A 613 46.45 31.16 5.11
N ILE A 614 46.08 31.35 3.85
CA ILE A 614 44.68 31.45 3.46
C ILE A 614 44.25 30.03 3.12
N ALA A 615 43.14 29.58 3.71
CA ALA A 615 42.63 28.24 3.47
C ALA A 615 41.11 28.22 3.45
N GLU A 616 40.57 27.44 2.53
CA GLU A 616 39.15 27.20 2.28
C GLU A 616 38.72 25.93 3.03
N GLU A 617 37.56 25.93 3.68
CA GLU A 617 37.03 24.73 4.35
C GLU A 617 36.44 23.76 3.30
N ILE A 618 36.94 22.52 3.25
CA ILE A 618 36.50 21.52 2.27
C ILE A 618 35.20 20.88 2.78
N THR A 619 34.10 21.32 2.19
CA THR A 619 32.80 20.65 2.25
C THR A 619 32.88 19.24 1.63
N PRO A 620 32.25 18.22 2.23
CA PRO A 620 31.99 16.96 1.55
C PRO A 620 30.93 17.16 0.46
N GLU A 621 31.16 16.59 -0.73
CA GLU A 621 30.21 16.68 -1.85
C GLU A 621 28.88 15.95 -1.54
N ILE A 622 27.79 16.52 -2.06
CA ILE A 622 26.41 16.06 -1.95
C ILE A 622 25.90 15.94 -3.39
N CYS A 623 25.35 14.78 -3.78
CA CYS A 623 24.95 14.60 -5.19
C CYS A 623 23.63 15.33 -5.52
N ASP A 624 23.69 16.65 -5.68
CA ASP A 624 22.56 17.54 -5.99
C ASP A 624 22.72 18.28 -7.33
N GLY A 625 23.77 17.98 -8.10
CA GLY A 625 24.03 18.59 -9.42
C GLY A 625 24.65 19.99 -9.36
N ILE A 626 25.02 20.47 -8.18
CA ILE A 626 25.85 21.66 -7.96
C ILE A 626 27.24 21.18 -7.50
N ASP A 627 28.30 21.81 -7.98
CA ASP A 627 29.67 21.57 -7.50
C ASP A 627 29.83 22.19 -6.09
N ASN A 628 29.51 21.43 -5.03
CA ASN A 628 29.44 21.96 -3.67
C ASN A 628 30.82 22.22 -3.04
N ASN A 629 31.87 21.62 -3.61
CA ASN A 629 33.26 21.79 -3.21
C ASN A 629 34.05 22.75 -4.14
N GLY A 630 33.44 23.21 -5.24
CA GLY A 630 33.95 24.26 -6.12
C GLY A 630 35.20 23.89 -6.94
N ASN A 631 35.40 22.61 -7.25
CA ASN A 631 36.59 22.13 -7.95
C ASN A 631 36.51 22.17 -9.49
N GLY A 632 35.35 22.56 -10.04
CA GLY A 632 35.02 22.54 -11.47
C GLY A 632 34.51 21.18 -11.98
N GLN A 633 34.18 20.25 -11.08
CA GLN A 633 33.84 18.86 -11.37
C GLN A 633 32.62 18.39 -10.54
N ILE A 634 31.45 18.89 -10.94
CA ILE A 634 30.11 18.50 -10.44
C ILE A 634 30.04 16.98 -10.19
N ASP A 635 29.59 16.58 -9.00
CA ASP A 635 29.36 15.18 -8.60
C ASP A 635 30.60 14.24 -8.69
N GLU A 636 31.86 14.73 -8.68
CA GLU A 636 33.01 13.83 -8.88
C GLU A 636 33.14 12.77 -7.78
N GLY A 637 32.91 11.50 -8.19
CA GLY A 637 32.90 10.34 -7.30
C GLY A 637 31.50 9.80 -7.01
N CYS A 638 30.44 10.57 -7.32
CA CYS A 638 29.09 10.04 -7.37
C CYS A 638 28.94 9.17 -8.62
N ASN A 639 28.72 7.87 -8.43
CA ASN A 639 28.46 6.96 -9.54
C ASN A 639 27.00 7.11 -9.98
N LEU A 640 26.75 8.07 -10.88
CA LEU A 640 25.45 8.41 -11.48
C LEU A 640 24.89 7.29 -12.38
N SER A 641 24.63 6.14 -11.75
CA SER A 641 23.78 5.08 -12.28
C SER A 641 22.32 5.45 -12.05
N ALA A 642 21.50 5.32 -13.10
CA ALA A 642 20.09 5.01 -12.92
C ALA A 642 19.95 3.56 -12.40
N ASP A 643 18.93 3.26 -11.61
CA ASP A 643 18.53 1.89 -11.21
C ASP A 643 17.05 1.79 -11.55
N LEU A 644 16.78 1.59 -12.83
CA LEU A 644 15.41 1.45 -13.30
C LEU A 644 14.83 0.15 -12.76
N SER A 645 13.54 0.15 -12.50
CA SER A 645 12.80 -1.02 -12.08
C SER A 645 11.42 -0.97 -12.70
N ILE A 646 10.89 -2.11 -13.12
CA ILE A 646 9.59 -2.18 -13.78
C ILE A 646 8.63 -3.06 -13.00
N SER A 647 7.49 -2.50 -12.65
CA SER A 647 6.33 -3.23 -12.12
C SER A 647 5.25 -3.28 -13.19
N HIS A 648 4.45 -4.33 -13.15
CA HIS A 648 3.46 -4.66 -14.17
C HIS A 648 2.24 -5.25 -13.46
N SER A 649 1.05 -4.81 -13.84
CA SER A 649 -0.22 -5.20 -13.24
C SER A 649 -1.33 -5.14 -14.28
N ASP A 650 -2.46 -5.78 -14.02
CA ASP A 650 -3.59 -5.82 -14.94
C ASP A 650 -4.95 -5.70 -14.24
N LEU A 651 -5.94 -5.19 -14.96
CA LEU A 651 -7.33 -5.11 -14.50
C LEU A 651 -8.31 -5.17 -15.70
N PRO A 652 -9.39 -5.97 -15.63
CA PRO A 652 -9.72 -6.95 -14.60
C PRO A 652 -8.95 -8.27 -14.77
N ASP A 653 -8.49 -8.87 -13.66
CA ASP A 653 -8.10 -10.29 -13.60
C ASP A 653 -9.03 -11.03 -12.63
N PRO A 654 -9.80 -12.06 -13.05
CA PRO A 654 -9.92 -12.60 -14.41
C PRO A 654 -10.81 -11.74 -15.34
N VAL A 655 -10.43 -11.65 -16.61
CA VAL A 655 -11.24 -11.06 -17.69
C VAL A 655 -12.41 -11.98 -18.00
N THR A 656 -13.59 -11.60 -17.52
CA THR A 656 -14.81 -12.42 -17.60
C THR A 656 -15.99 -11.66 -18.20
N PRO A 657 -16.62 -12.14 -19.30
CA PRO A 657 -16.23 -13.30 -20.13
C PRO A 657 -14.96 -13.05 -20.97
N ALA A 658 -14.45 -14.11 -21.61
CA ALA A 658 -13.42 -14.00 -22.65
C ALA A 658 -13.92 -13.15 -23.83
N GLY A 659 -13.05 -12.35 -24.46
CA GLY A 659 -13.45 -11.37 -25.46
C GLY A 659 -13.88 -10.01 -24.88
N GLN A 660 -13.42 -9.67 -23.68
CA GLN A 660 -13.51 -8.33 -23.09
C GLN A 660 -12.11 -7.70 -22.99
N ASP A 661 -12.05 -6.40 -22.71
CA ASP A 661 -10.81 -5.65 -22.58
C ASP A 661 -10.13 -5.86 -21.23
N VAL A 662 -8.80 -5.89 -21.24
CA VAL A 662 -7.91 -5.78 -20.08
C VAL A 662 -7.05 -4.54 -20.24
N THR A 663 -6.79 -3.84 -19.13
CA THR A 663 -5.79 -2.77 -19.06
C THR A 663 -4.58 -3.29 -18.31
N TYR A 664 -3.43 -3.38 -18.99
CA TYR A 664 -2.14 -3.54 -18.34
C TYR A 664 -1.62 -2.17 -17.91
N THR A 665 -1.24 -2.04 -16.64
CA THR A 665 -0.55 -0.87 -16.12
C THR A 665 0.88 -1.25 -15.82
N ILE A 666 1.79 -0.68 -16.61
CA ILE A 666 3.24 -0.78 -16.47
C ILE A 666 3.72 0.47 -15.74
N THR A 667 4.54 0.33 -14.71
CA THR A 667 5.16 1.45 -14.00
C THR A 667 6.67 1.24 -13.95
N VAL A 668 7.42 2.20 -14.49
CA VAL A 668 8.88 2.28 -14.39
C VAL A 668 9.23 3.27 -13.28
N THR A 669 10.08 2.87 -12.35
CA THR A 669 10.61 3.71 -11.27
C THR A 669 12.13 3.75 -11.34
N ASN A 670 12.75 4.93 -11.26
CA ASN A 670 14.20 5.08 -11.14
C ASN A 670 14.61 5.19 -9.66
N ASN A 671 15.25 4.15 -9.14
CA ASN A 671 15.77 4.10 -7.77
C ASN A 671 17.24 4.55 -7.67
N GLY A 672 17.87 4.90 -8.81
CA GLY A 672 19.28 5.22 -8.88
C GLY A 672 19.57 6.68 -8.55
N PRO A 673 20.75 7.00 -8.00
CA PRO A 673 21.13 8.37 -7.68
C PRO A 673 21.16 9.30 -8.90
N GLY A 674 21.41 8.77 -10.10
CA GLY A 674 21.38 9.51 -11.36
C GLY A 674 20.05 9.40 -12.11
N SER A 675 19.65 10.47 -12.78
CA SER A 675 18.50 10.48 -13.71
C SER A 675 18.72 9.51 -14.88
N ALA A 676 17.66 8.85 -15.32
CA ALA A 676 17.65 7.98 -16.49
C ALA A 676 17.16 8.75 -17.72
N THR A 677 17.90 8.74 -18.83
CA THR A 677 17.55 9.41 -20.09
C THR A 677 17.36 8.42 -21.24
N GLY A 678 16.57 8.80 -22.25
CA GLY A 678 16.20 7.91 -23.36
C GLY A 678 15.39 6.68 -22.92
N VAL A 679 14.66 6.79 -21.80
CA VAL A 679 13.98 5.67 -21.16
C VAL A 679 12.94 5.09 -22.09
N THR A 680 13.21 3.88 -22.58
CA THR A 680 12.39 3.19 -23.56
C THR A 680 11.77 1.95 -22.93
N VAL A 681 10.44 1.93 -22.82
CA VAL A 681 9.67 0.72 -22.46
C VAL A 681 9.35 -0.05 -23.74
N THR A 682 9.58 -1.35 -23.70
CA THR A 682 9.09 -2.30 -24.71
C THR A 682 8.20 -3.32 -24.04
N ASP A 683 6.94 -3.40 -24.46
CA ASP A 683 5.96 -4.37 -23.98
C ASP A 683 5.57 -5.34 -25.11
N VAL A 684 5.43 -6.62 -24.76
CA VAL A 684 5.16 -7.70 -25.71
C VAL A 684 3.89 -8.42 -25.27
N LEU A 685 2.82 -8.20 -26.03
CA LEU A 685 1.51 -8.83 -25.86
C LEU A 685 1.55 -10.28 -26.40
N ASP A 686 0.81 -11.17 -25.73
CA ASP A 686 0.49 -12.49 -26.30
C ASP A 686 -0.25 -12.37 -27.65
N ALA A 687 -0.04 -13.32 -28.55
CA ALA A 687 -0.61 -13.31 -29.90
C ALA A 687 -2.16 -13.45 -29.96
N SER A 688 -2.82 -13.69 -28.82
CA SER A 688 -4.28 -13.70 -28.69
C SER A 688 -4.88 -12.41 -28.11
N LEU A 689 -4.05 -11.43 -27.72
CA LEU A 689 -4.46 -10.05 -27.42
C LEU A 689 -4.63 -9.24 -28.71
N THR A 690 -5.59 -8.32 -28.73
CA THR A 690 -5.76 -7.31 -29.78
C THR A 690 -5.68 -5.92 -29.15
N LEU A 691 -4.65 -5.14 -29.48
CA LEU A 691 -4.45 -3.81 -28.91
C LEU A 691 -5.63 -2.87 -29.25
N VAL A 692 -6.12 -2.14 -28.23
CA VAL A 692 -7.15 -1.11 -28.35
C VAL A 692 -6.54 0.29 -28.27
N SER A 693 -5.75 0.57 -27.22
CA SER A 693 -5.09 1.87 -27.03
C SER A 693 -3.85 1.75 -26.12
N VAL A 694 -2.91 2.69 -26.26
CA VAL A 694 -1.77 2.85 -25.35
C VAL A 694 -1.67 4.31 -24.93
N THR A 695 -1.53 4.56 -23.64
CA THR A 695 -1.34 5.90 -23.07
C THR A 695 -0.13 5.88 -22.14
N PRO A 696 1.03 6.43 -22.53
CA PRO A 696 2.12 6.72 -21.61
C PRO A 696 1.81 7.96 -20.77
N SER A 697 2.33 8.07 -19.54
CA SER A 697 2.18 9.26 -18.71
C SER A 697 3.09 10.42 -19.12
N GLN A 698 4.14 10.15 -19.90
CA GLN A 698 5.12 11.13 -20.37
C GLN A 698 5.83 10.62 -21.63
N GLY A 699 6.43 11.53 -22.40
CA GLY A 699 7.24 11.21 -23.58
C GLY A 699 6.46 11.04 -24.88
N ASP A 700 7.07 10.35 -25.86
CA ASP A 700 6.49 10.19 -27.20
C ASP A 700 5.31 9.19 -27.22
N PRO A 701 4.29 9.41 -28.07
CA PRO A 701 3.24 8.44 -28.33
C PRO A 701 3.80 7.06 -28.74
N CYS A 702 3.38 6.02 -28.03
CA CYS A 702 3.88 4.66 -28.24
C CYS A 702 3.56 4.12 -29.65
N THR A 703 4.42 3.25 -30.16
CA THR A 703 4.29 2.65 -31.50
C THR A 703 4.24 1.12 -31.45
N GLY A 704 3.52 0.52 -32.39
CA GLY A 704 3.36 -0.95 -32.49
C GLY A 704 1.97 -1.45 -32.08
N THR A 705 1.73 -2.76 -32.24
CA THR A 705 0.41 -3.40 -32.04
C THR A 705 0.48 -4.80 -31.43
N GLY A 706 1.60 -5.18 -30.82
CA GLY A 706 1.83 -6.53 -30.26
C GLY A 706 3.23 -6.72 -29.72
N THR A 707 4.23 -6.10 -30.36
CA THR A 707 5.30 -5.45 -29.62
C THR A 707 4.98 -3.96 -29.64
N ILE A 708 4.99 -3.32 -28.49
CA ILE A 708 4.70 -1.91 -28.26
C ILE A 708 6.00 -1.28 -27.74
N THR A 709 6.37 -0.12 -28.26
CA THR A 709 7.55 0.63 -27.79
C THR A 709 7.14 2.06 -27.48
N CYS A 710 7.39 2.49 -26.24
CA CYS A 710 7.14 3.83 -25.71
C CYS A 710 8.47 4.47 -25.34
N ASN A 711 8.75 5.67 -25.84
CA ASN A 711 9.89 6.48 -25.39
C ASN A 711 9.38 7.44 -24.32
N LEU A 712 9.68 7.17 -23.05
CA LEU A 712 9.25 7.97 -21.90
C LEU A 712 10.18 9.18 -21.64
N GLY A 713 11.23 9.37 -22.44
CA GLY A 713 12.15 10.50 -22.31
C GLY A 713 13.09 10.35 -21.12
N THR A 714 12.92 11.19 -20.09
CA THR A 714 13.77 11.22 -18.90
C THR A 714 12.96 10.91 -17.64
N ILE A 715 13.48 10.03 -16.78
CA ILE A 715 12.93 9.75 -15.45
C ILE A 715 14.00 10.13 -14.41
N LEU A 716 13.74 11.18 -13.64
CA LEU A 716 14.63 11.67 -12.59
C LEU A 716 14.79 10.64 -11.46
N ASN A 717 15.84 10.78 -10.65
CA ASN A 717 16.03 10.01 -9.42
C ASN A 717 14.76 10.03 -8.54
N GLY A 718 14.34 8.88 -8.03
CA GLY A 718 13.14 8.68 -7.20
C GLY A 718 11.81 8.77 -7.96
N SER A 719 11.82 9.18 -9.23
CA SER A 719 10.60 9.42 -10.02
C SER A 719 10.09 8.15 -10.70
N SER A 720 8.82 8.18 -11.12
CA SER A 720 8.18 7.08 -11.84
C SER A 720 7.35 7.57 -13.03
N ALA A 721 7.31 6.77 -14.09
CA ALA A 721 6.48 6.96 -15.27
C ALA A 721 5.63 5.72 -15.53
N THR A 722 4.44 5.87 -16.11
CA THR A 722 3.52 4.75 -16.36
C THR A 722 3.16 4.61 -17.84
N VAL A 723 2.72 3.41 -18.22
CA VAL A 723 2.09 3.12 -19.51
C VAL A 723 0.85 2.27 -19.26
N ALA A 724 -0.30 2.78 -19.66
CA ALA A 724 -1.56 2.04 -19.68
C ALA A 724 -1.77 1.45 -21.08
N VAL A 725 -1.79 0.12 -21.19
CA VAL A 725 -2.02 -0.64 -22.44
C VAL A 725 -3.38 -1.33 -22.34
N VAL A 726 -4.37 -0.86 -23.08
CA VAL A 726 -5.70 -1.48 -23.16
C VAL A 726 -5.74 -2.43 -24.35
N ALA A 727 -6.10 -3.69 -24.14
CA ALA A 727 -6.19 -4.70 -25.20
C ALA A 727 -7.38 -5.64 -25.00
N THR A 728 -8.09 -5.96 -26.08
CA THR A 728 -9.17 -6.95 -26.08
C THR A 728 -8.59 -8.35 -26.05
N THR A 729 -9.10 -9.17 -25.12
CA THR A 729 -8.73 -10.59 -25.01
C THR A 729 -9.28 -11.45 -26.15
N GLY A 730 -8.61 -12.56 -26.45
CA GLY A 730 -9.13 -13.56 -27.37
C GLY A 730 -10.42 -14.21 -26.85
N THR A 731 -11.28 -14.70 -27.75
CA THR A 731 -12.54 -15.38 -27.40
C THR A 731 -12.37 -16.79 -26.82
N THR A 732 -11.13 -17.26 -26.67
CA THR A 732 -10.78 -18.60 -26.16
C THR A 732 -10.29 -18.46 -24.72
N PRO A 733 -10.95 -19.09 -23.72
CA PRO A 733 -10.46 -19.09 -22.35
C PRO A 733 -9.07 -19.74 -22.21
N GLY A 734 -8.26 -19.23 -21.28
CA GLY A 734 -6.88 -19.63 -21.06
C GLY A 734 -6.12 -18.54 -20.28
N MET A 735 -4.81 -18.44 -20.47
CA MET A 735 -4.10 -17.19 -20.19
C MET A 735 -3.25 -16.72 -21.34
N ILE A 736 -3.05 -15.43 -21.23
CA ILE A 736 -2.25 -14.53 -22.03
C ILE A 736 -1.22 -13.89 -21.09
N GLY A 737 -0.31 -13.12 -21.64
CA GLY A 737 0.56 -12.28 -20.85
C GLY A 737 1.01 -11.05 -21.60
N SER A 738 1.58 -10.12 -20.84
CA SER A 738 2.21 -8.90 -21.32
C SER A 738 3.59 -8.84 -20.68
N THR A 739 4.64 -8.81 -21.50
CA THR A 739 6.03 -8.81 -21.03
C THR A 739 6.66 -7.46 -21.29
N ALA A 740 6.72 -6.63 -20.26
CA ALA A 740 7.33 -5.31 -20.33
C ALA A 740 8.80 -5.37 -19.87
N SER A 741 9.67 -4.66 -20.58
CA SER A 741 11.04 -4.40 -20.18
C SER A 741 11.41 -2.94 -20.45
N VAL A 742 12.38 -2.40 -19.72
CA VAL A 742 12.83 -1.01 -19.87
C VAL A 742 14.35 -0.91 -20.05
N THR A 743 14.79 0.10 -20.79
CA THR A 743 16.20 0.44 -21.00
C THR A 743 16.40 1.95 -20.99
N ALA A 744 17.53 2.43 -20.45
CA ALA A 744 17.98 3.83 -20.52
C ALA A 744 19.36 3.93 -21.21
N ILE A 745 19.89 5.16 -21.30
CA ILE A 745 21.23 5.44 -21.85
C ILE A 745 22.33 5.21 -20.80
N GLU A 746 22.02 5.43 -19.52
CA GLU A 746 22.91 5.33 -18.37
C GLU A 746 23.22 3.86 -18.00
N THR A 747 24.27 3.66 -17.20
CA THR A 747 24.62 2.32 -16.71
C THR A 747 23.70 1.91 -15.57
N ASP A 748 22.86 0.92 -15.82
CA ASP A 748 22.01 0.30 -14.81
C ASP A 748 22.77 -0.79 -14.01
N PRO A 749 22.81 -0.74 -12.67
CA PRO A 749 23.56 -1.66 -11.82
C PRO A 749 22.79 -2.97 -11.51
N ASN A 750 21.49 -3.04 -11.79
CA ASN A 750 20.57 -4.04 -11.23
C ASN A 750 19.62 -4.68 -12.25
N THR A 751 19.90 -4.55 -13.56
CA THR A 751 19.21 -5.07 -14.78
C THR A 751 18.30 -6.32 -14.71
N ALA A 752 18.39 -7.16 -13.68
CA ALA A 752 17.40 -8.18 -13.32
C ALA A 752 16.03 -7.61 -12.91
N ASN A 753 15.91 -6.35 -12.49
CA ASN A 753 14.65 -5.67 -12.17
C ASN A 753 14.01 -4.93 -13.38
N ASN A 754 14.69 -4.90 -14.54
CA ASN A 754 14.27 -4.18 -15.74
C ASN A 754 13.39 -5.00 -16.70
N SER A 755 12.76 -6.08 -16.22
CA SER A 755 11.75 -6.84 -16.96
C SER A 755 10.71 -7.43 -16.00
N SER A 756 9.43 -7.28 -16.36
CA SER A 756 8.31 -7.84 -15.61
C SER A 756 7.22 -8.36 -16.57
N MET A 757 6.84 -9.62 -16.35
CA MET A 757 5.81 -10.32 -17.09
C MET A 757 4.55 -10.40 -16.23
N GLN A 758 3.49 -9.71 -16.65
CA GLN A 758 2.15 -9.91 -16.12
C GLN A 758 1.42 -10.98 -16.92
N THR A 759 0.54 -11.74 -16.27
CA THR A 759 -0.22 -12.82 -16.89
C THR A 759 -1.66 -12.80 -16.43
N THR A 760 -2.61 -12.88 -17.37
CA THR A 760 -4.03 -12.59 -17.14
C THR A 760 -4.90 -13.81 -17.38
N ASN A 761 -5.82 -14.09 -16.46
CA ASN A 761 -6.84 -15.12 -16.59
C ASN A 761 -7.92 -14.65 -17.56
N VAL A 762 -8.10 -15.36 -18.68
CA VAL A 762 -9.13 -15.06 -19.68
C VAL A 762 -10.24 -16.09 -19.60
N GLY A 763 -11.46 -15.64 -19.39
CA GLY A 763 -12.64 -16.48 -19.32
C GLY A 763 -12.87 -17.15 -17.95
N ASP A 764 -13.72 -18.17 -17.98
CA ASP A 764 -14.43 -18.64 -16.78
C ASP A 764 -13.75 -19.82 -16.07
N ILE A 765 -13.44 -19.66 -14.78
CA ILE A 765 -12.61 -20.57 -13.98
C ILE A 765 -13.32 -21.83 -13.45
N SER A 766 -14.41 -22.28 -14.10
CA SER A 766 -14.89 -23.65 -13.86
C SER A 766 -13.78 -24.65 -14.24
N ARG A 767 -13.38 -25.49 -13.29
CA ARG A 767 -12.31 -26.50 -13.42
C ARG A 767 -12.56 -27.64 -12.43
N GLU A 768 -11.94 -28.81 -12.60
CA GLU A 768 -11.98 -29.83 -11.54
C GLU A 768 -11.12 -29.38 -10.32
N VAL A 769 -11.77 -29.01 -9.21
CA VAL A 769 -11.10 -28.46 -8.00
C VAL A 769 -10.70 -29.54 -7.00
N GLY A 770 -11.22 -30.77 -7.14
CA GLY A 770 -10.74 -31.89 -6.33
C GLY A 770 -11.56 -33.17 -6.44
N ILE A 771 -10.90 -34.28 -6.10
CA ILE A 771 -11.50 -35.61 -5.93
C ILE A 771 -11.64 -35.96 -4.44
N SER A 772 -12.65 -36.76 -4.11
CA SER A 772 -12.79 -37.44 -2.82
C SER A 772 -13.38 -38.84 -3.07
N THR A 773 -12.53 -39.85 -3.25
CA THR A 773 -12.98 -41.23 -3.52
C THR A 773 -13.02 -42.04 -2.24
N ARG A 774 -14.21 -42.52 -1.85
CA ARG A 774 -14.43 -43.49 -0.77
C ARG A 774 -14.39 -44.92 -1.31
N GLY A 775 -13.69 -45.82 -0.62
CA GLY A 775 -13.60 -47.23 -0.99
C GLY A 775 -13.09 -48.13 0.13
N TYR A 776 -12.97 -49.43 -0.17
CA TYR A 776 -12.33 -50.39 0.73
C TYR A 776 -10.81 -50.39 0.52
N VAL A 777 -10.07 -50.10 1.59
CA VAL A 777 -8.62 -50.16 1.66
C VAL A 777 -8.22 -51.55 2.15
N GLY A 778 -7.75 -52.39 1.23
CA GLY A 778 -7.21 -53.71 1.52
C GLY A 778 -5.68 -53.72 1.65
N THR A 779 -5.06 -54.88 1.39
CA THR A 779 -3.61 -55.07 1.42
C THR A 779 -3.08 -55.57 0.06
N LEU A 780 -1.76 -55.53 -0.14
CA LEU A 780 -1.08 -55.98 -1.37
C LEU A 780 -1.63 -55.28 -2.63
N THR A 781 -2.35 -56.00 -3.50
CA THR A 781 -3.00 -55.44 -4.71
C THR A 781 -4.29 -54.68 -4.40
N GLU A 782 -4.91 -54.94 -3.25
CA GLU A 782 -6.18 -54.36 -2.80
C GLU A 782 -5.99 -53.02 -2.05
N VAL A 783 -4.76 -52.52 -1.90
CA VAL A 783 -4.52 -51.15 -1.40
C VAL A 783 -5.17 -50.14 -2.33
N MET A 784 -5.75 -49.09 -1.75
CA MET A 784 -6.44 -48.05 -2.49
C MET A 784 -5.43 -47.04 -3.02
N VAL A 785 -5.56 -46.66 -4.30
CA VAL A 785 -4.56 -45.85 -4.99
C VAL A 785 -5.22 -44.80 -5.86
N GLY A 786 -5.08 -43.53 -5.49
CA GLY A 786 -5.44 -42.38 -6.30
C GLY A 786 -4.30 -42.02 -7.27
N GLY A 787 -4.63 -41.87 -8.55
CA GLY A 787 -3.74 -41.27 -9.55
C GLY A 787 -4.24 -39.87 -9.90
N PHE A 788 -3.34 -38.90 -9.99
CA PHE A 788 -3.67 -37.51 -10.34
C PHE A 788 -2.49 -36.89 -11.09
N SER A 789 -2.77 -35.88 -11.92
CA SER A 789 -1.77 -35.19 -12.73
C SER A 789 -1.82 -33.69 -12.47
N PHE A 790 -0.73 -33.01 -12.79
CA PHE A 790 -0.67 -31.56 -12.90
C PHE A 790 -0.27 -31.20 -14.33
N ASP A 791 -1.25 -30.74 -15.10
CA ASP A 791 -1.07 -30.30 -16.48
C ASP A 791 -0.77 -28.79 -16.47
N GLY A 792 0.41 -28.41 -16.95
CA GLY A 792 0.94 -27.05 -16.89
C GLY A 792 2.47 -27.02 -16.88
N ASN A 793 3.03 -25.85 -16.55
CA ASN A 793 4.48 -25.60 -16.44
C ASN A 793 4.92 -25.08 -15.05
N ILE A 794 3.99 -24.86 -14.12
CA ILE A 794 4.24 -24.30 -12.77
C ILE A 794 3.98 -25.37 -11.71
N SER A 795 4.77 -25.38 -10.63
CA SER A 795 4.55 -26.28 -9.48
C SER A 795 3.31 -25.84 -8.70
N LYS A 796 2.32 -26.73 -8.52
CA LYS A 796 1.08 -26.44 -7.79
C LYS A 796 1.16 -26.89 -6.33
N LYS A 797 0.60 -26.08 -5.43
CA LYS A 797 0.32 -26.43 -4.04
C LYS A 797 -1.06 -27.09 -3.91
N VAL A 798 -1.11 -28.30 -3.33
CA VAL A 798 -2.34 -29.08 -3.13
C VAL A 798 -2.48 -29.56 -1.69
N LEU A 799 -3.74 -29.79 -1.28
CA LEU A 799 -4.08 -30.50 -0.05
C LEU A 799 -4.38 -31.96 -0.39
N ILE A 800 -3.57 -32.88 0.14
CA ILE A 800 -3.74 -34.32 -0.08
C ILE A 800 -4.09 -34.98 1.26
N ARG A 801 -5.19 -35.74 1.29
CA ARG A 801 -5.71 -36.39 2.51
C ARG A 801 -6.03 -37.86 2.28
N GLY A 802 -5.81 -38.67 3.32
CA GLY A 802 -6.12 -40.09 3.40
C GLY A 802 -6.91 -40.33 4.67
N ARG A 803 -8.25 -40.36 4.56
CA ARG A 803 -9.14 -40.31 5.72
C ARG A 803 -9.70 -41.66 6.11
N GLY A 804 -9.76 -41.94 7.40
CA GLY A 804 -10.25 -43.21 7.96
C GLY A 804 -11.16 -43.01 9.18
N PRO A 805 -10.61 -42.74 10.38
CA PRO A 805 -11.38 -42.63 11.62
C PRO A 805 -12.56 -41.65 11.57
N PHE A 806 -12.40 -40.51 10.88
CA PHE A 806 -13.41 -39.48 10.64
C PHE A 806 -14.79 -40.04 10.28
N MET A 807 -14.82 -41.00 9.36
CA MET A 807 -16.06 -41.59 8.83
C MET A 807 -16.88 -42.37 9.86
N SER A 808 -16.31 -42.71 11.02
CA SER A 808 -17.04 -43.38 12.10
C SER A 808 -17.93 -42.42 12.89
N GLY A 809 -17.66 -41.10 12.82
CA GLY A 809 -18.49 -40.07 13.41
C GLY A 809 -19.67 -39.65 12.55
N ALA A 810 -20.55 -38.82 13.12
CA ALA A 810 -21.58 -38.12 12.37
C ALA A 810 -20.95 -37.22 11.28
N PRO A 811 -21.68 -36.89 10.19
CA PRO A 811 -22.97 -37.44 9.79
C PRO A 811 -22.89 -38.88 9.22
N TYR A 812 -21.69 -39.36 8.90
CA TYR A 812 -21.46 -40.58 8.11
C TYR A 812 -21.77 -41.88 8.87
N ASN A 813 -21.35 -41.98 10.13
CA ASN A 813 -21.60 -43.10 11.05
C ASN A 813 -21.23 -44.48 10.46
N PHE A 814 -20.18 -44.57 9.63
CA PHE A 814 -19.79 -45.81 8.97
C PHE A 814 -19.07 -46.77 9.94
N THR A 815 -19.46 -48.04 9.90
CA THR A 815 -18.76 -49.13 10.59
C THR A 815 -17.68 -49.75 9.70
N GLY A 816 -16.58 -50.20 10.32
CA GLY A 816 -15.45 -50.81 9.60
C GLY A 816 -14.60 -49.80 8.83
N THR A 817 -14.42 -48.60 9.37
CA THR A 817 -13.49 -47.60 8.84
C THR A 817 -12.04 -48.05 9.02
N LEU A 818 -11.14 -47.53 8.18
CA LEU A 818 -9.71 -47.67 8.34
C LEU A 818 -9.32 -46.93 9.63
N ALA A 819 -8.71 -47.63 10.59
CA ALA A 819 -8.50 -47.10 11.94
C ALA A 819 -7.26 -46.19 12.09
N ASP A 820 -6.33 -46.25 11.13
CA ASP A 820 -4.99 -45.68 11.24
C ASP A 820 -4.37 -45.55 9.82
N PRO A 821 -4.71 -44.50 9.04
CA PRO A 821 -4.27 -44.30 7.66
C PRO A 821 -2.82 -43.80 7.50
N ILE A 822 -2.06 -44.43 6.60
CA ILE A 822 -0.83 -43.89 6.00
C ILE A 822 -1.10 -43.54 4.54
N LEU A 823 -0.56 -42.42 4.08
CA LEU A 823 -0.57 -42.00 2.68
C LEU A 823 0.86 -41.89 2.13
N GLU A 824 1.14 -42.60 1.04
CA GLU A 824 2.42 -42.59 0.32
C GLU A 824 2.26 -41.95 -1.06
N ILE A 825 2.97 -40.86 -1.35
CA ILE A 825 2.94 -40.17 -2.65
C ILE A 825 4.17 -40.54 -3.47
N TYR A 826 3.94 -40.94 -4.72
CA TYR A 826 4.97 -41.28 -5.68
C TYR A 826 4.95 -40.37 -6.90
N SER A 827 6.13 -40.12 -7.48
CA SER A 827 6.29 -39.66 -8.86
C SER A 827 6.93 -40.80 -9.66
N GLY A 828 6.21 -41.32 -10.66
CA GLY A 828 6.61 -42.53 -11.39
C GLY A 828 6.79 -43.75 -10.47
N GLN A 829 8.04 -44.18 -10.25
CA GLN A 829 8.40 -45.24 -9.29
C GLN A 829 9.05 -44.71 -8.00
N GLY A 830 9.41 -43.42 -7.94
CA GLY A 830 10.05 -42.81 -6.78
C GLY A 830 9.04 -42.44 -5.71
N LEU A 831 9.26 -42.91 -4.48
CA LEU A 831 8.53 -42.46 -3.29
C LEU A 831 9.05 -41.07 -2.88
N ILE A 832 8.18 -40.07 -2.85
CA ILE A 832 8.55 -38.66 -2.57
C ILE A 832 7.94 -38.12 -1.28
N VAL A 833 6.78 -38.62 -0.85
CA VAL A 833 6.17 -38.27 0.44
C VAL A 833 5.66 -39.50 1.17
N VAL A 834 5.85 -39.54 2.49
CA VAL A 834 5.11 -40.41 3.41
C VAL A 834 4.53 -39.55 4.51
N ILE A 835 3.20 -39.54 4.64
CA ILE A 835 2.48 -38.95 5.77
C ILE A 835 1.66 -40.03 6.50
N ASP A 836 1.58 -39.88 7.81
CA ASP A 836 0.96 -40.82 8.74
C ASP A 836 -0.02 -40.03 9.60
N ASN A 837 0.42 -39.45 10.73
CA ASN A 837 -0.37 -38.50 11.50
C ASN A 837 -0.08 -37.05 11.05
N TRP A 838 -1.08 -36.29 10.57
CA TRP A 838 -0.92 -34.92 10.03
C TRP A 838 -0.16 -33.94 10.93
N GLN A 839 -0.30 -34.07 12.25
CA GLN A 839 0.29 -33.19 13.26
C GLN A 839 1.82 -33.27 13.32
N ASN A 840 2.39 -34.41 12.96
CA ASN A 840 3.83 -34.65 13.03
C ASN A 840 4.56 -34.19 11.75
N GLY A 841 3.82 -33.74 10.73
CA GLY A 841 4.34 -33.56 9.38
C GLY A 841 4.71 -34.88 8.71
N PRO A 842 5.18 -34.83 7.44
CA PRO A 842 5.53 -36.02 6.70
C PRO A 842 6.85 -36.65 7.19
N VAL A 843 6.83 -37.97 7.39
CA VAL A 843 7.99 -38.79 7.80
C VAL A 843 9.06 -38.84 6.69
N ILE A 844 8.64 -38.67 5.43
CA ILE A 844 9.50 -38.45 4.28
C ILE A 844 8.91 -37.30 3.47
N CYS A 845 9.73 -36.30 3.14
CA CYS A 845 9.49 -35.38 2.04
C CYS A 845 10.82 -35.21 1.28
N SER A 846 10.84 -35.49 -0.02
CA SER A 846 12.05 -35.41 -0.83
C SER A 846 11.82 -34.67 -2.16
N SER A 847 12.86 -33.98 -2.62
CA SER A 847 12.85 -33.22 -3.87
C SER A 847 12.38 -34.09 -5.04
N PRO A 848 11.44 -33.62 -5.88
CA PRO A 848 11.04 -32.21 -6.01
C PRO A 848 9.80 -31.79 -5.18
N ALA A 849 9.33 -32.61 -4.24
CA ALA A 849 8.24 -32.20 -3.35
C ALA A 849 8.73 -31.18 -2.30
N ILE A 850 7.93 -30.14 -2.06
CA ILE A 850 8.07 -29.24 -0.91
C ILE A 850 6.83 -29.42 -0.04
N CYS A 851 7.00 -29.88 1.19
CA CYS A 851 5.88 -30.26 2.06
C CYS A 851 5.72 -29.29 3.24
N GLU A 852 4.47 -29.02 3.60
CA GLU A 852 4.08 -28.16 4.72
C GLU A 852 3.12 -28.89 5.66
N ILE A 853 3.15 -28.52 6.94
CA ILE A 853 2.18 -29.00 7.94
C ILE A 853 0.82 -28.34 7.64
N VAL A 854 -0.27 -29.05 7.89
CA VAL A 854 -1.63 -28.55 7.67
C VAL A 854 -1.91 -27.34 8.56
N SER A 855 -2.33 -26.22 7.96
CA SER A 855 -2.70 -25.00 8.67
C SER A 855 -4.06 -25.12 9.36
N ALA A 856 -4.28 -24.33 10.42
CA ALA A 856 -5.48 -24.42 11.26
C ALA A 856 -6.84 -24.35 10.53
N PRO A 857 -7.04 -23.59 9.44
CA PRO A 857 -8.31 -23.62 8.70
C PRO A 857 -8.60 -24.95 7.98
N ASN A 858 -7.61 -25.84 7.87
CA ASN A 858 -7.70 -27.11 7.14
C ASN A 858 -7.37 -28.34 8.02
N ASP A 859 -7.16 -28.11 9.32
CA ASP A 859 -6.90 -29.11 10.35
C ASP A 859 -8.00 -30.21 10.37
N PRO A 860 -7.66 -31.50 10.17
CA PRO A 860 -8.62 -32.62 10.19
C PRO A 860 -9.44 -32.80 11.49
N CYS A 861 -9.02 -32.18 12.59
CA CYS A 861 -9.72 -32.12 13.88
C CYS A 861 -10.73 -30.98 14.00
N GLN A 862 -10.78 -30.02 13.06
CA GLN A 862 -11.85 -29.03 13.06
C GLN A 862 -13.22 -29.71 12.88
N PRO A 863 -14.24 -29.35 13.69
CA PRO A 863 -15.61 -29.80 13.44
C PRO A 863 -16.10 -29.26 12.09
N ASN A 864 -16.73 -30.11 11.26
CA ASN A 864 -17.35 -29.61 10.03
C ASN A 864 -18.52 -28.66 10.36
N VAL A 865 -18.95 -27.88 9.36
CA VAL A 865 -20.18 -27.08 9.43
C VAL A 865 -21.35 -27.93 9.95
N GLY A 866 -22.00 -27.46 11.03
CA GLY A 866 -23.07 -28.19 11.72
C GLY A 866 -22.60 -29.19 12.80
N GLN A 867 -21.33 -29.22 13.17
CA GLN A 867 -20.78 -30.07 14.23
C GLN A 867 -20.16 -29.26 15.38
N THR A 868 -20.27 -29.76 16.60
CA THR A 868 -19.79 -29.09 17.83
C THR A 868 -18.63 -29.81 18.52
N THR A 869 -18.14 -30.91 17.93
CA THR A 869 -17.06 -31.76 18.46
C THR A 869 -16.09 -32.13 17.36
N ALA A 870 -14.79 -32.19 17.68
CA ALA A 870 -13.77 -32.69 16.77
C ALA A 870 -14.12 -34.12 16.26
N PRO A 871 -13.86 -34.45 14.98
CA PRO A 871 -14.21 -35.77 14.46
C PRO A 871 -13.47 -36.93 15.15
N PRO A 872 -14.08 -38.13 15.25
CA PRO A 872 -13.44 -39.26 15.92
C PRO A 872 -12.11 -39.66 15.26
N GLY A 873 -11.05 -39.78 16.07
CA GLY A 873 -9.72 -40.17 15.60
C GLY A 873 -9.07 -39.19 14.61
N CYS A 874 -9.48 -37.92 14.62
CA CYS A 874 -8.92 -36.89 13.74
C CYS A 874 -7.39 -36.70 13.89
N MET A 875 -6.82 -37.07 15.04
CA MET A 875 -5.38 -37.05 15.33
C MET A 875 -4.62 -38.05 14.45
N GLN A 876 -5.26 -39.18 14.12
CA GLN A 876 -4.73 -40.28 13.31
C GLN A 876 -4.92 -40.10 11.80
N GLU A 877 -5.40 -38.93 11.33
CA GLU A 877 -5.66 -38.73 9.91
C GLU A 877 -4.39 -38.34 9.14
N ALA A 878 -4.22 -38.93 7.95
CA ALA A 878 -3.14 -38.55 7.03
C ALA A 878 -3.56 -37.32 6.23
N ALA A 879 -2.89 -36.20 6.42
CA ALA A 879 -3.07 -34.98 5.62
C ALA A 879 -1.79 -34.15 5.57
N LEU A 880 -1.50 -33.54 4.42
CA LEU A 880 -0.48 -32.51 4.29
C LEU A 880 -0.81 -31.49 3.19
N TYR A 881 -0.18 -30.33 3.27
CA TYR A 881 0.03 -29.48 2.10
C TYR A 881 1.32 -29.89 1.40
N VAL A 882 1.29 -29.96 0.07
CA VAL A 882 2.49 -30.23 -0.72
C VAL A 882 2.47 -29.46 -2.02
N THR A 883 3.60 -28.81 -2.33
CA THR A 883 3.89 -28.23 -3.63
C THR A 883 4.61 -29.27 -4.48
N LEU A 884 4.04 -29.56 -5.66
CA LEU A 884 4.50 -30.59 -6.59
C LEU A 884 4.65 -29.98 -8.00
N PRO A 885 5.76 -30.25 -8.73
CA PRO A 885 5.90 -29.86 -10.13
C PRO A 885 4.83 -30.47 -11.05
N PRO A 886 4.66 -29.95 -12.27
CA PRO A 886 3.88 -30.59 -13.33
C PRO A 886 4.27 -32.06 -13.55
N GLY A 887 3.29 -32.90 -13.91
CA GLY A 887 3.47 -34.33 -14.15
C GLY A 887 2.47 -35.22 -13.41
N ALA A 888 2.65 -36.53 -13.53
CA ALA A 888 1.74 -37.55 -13.00
C ALA A 888 2.23 -38.14 -11.66
N TYR A 889 1.31 -38.22 -10.70
CA TYR A 889 1.55 -38.64 -9.32
C TYR A 889 0.63 -39.79 -8.90
N THR A 890 0.97 -40.44 -7.80
CA THR A 890 0.21 -41.57 -7.27
C THR A 890 0.20 -41.57 -5.75
N ALA A 891 -0.97 -41.33 -5.16
CA ALA A 891 -1.23 -41.43 -3.72
C ALA A 891 -1.73 -42.85 -3.39
N LYS A 892 -1.01 -43.59 -2.54
CA LYS A 892 -1.46 -44.88 -2.00
C LYS A 892 -1.94 -44.69 -0.57
N LEU A 893 -3.16 -45.14 -0.28
CA LEU A 893 -3.72 -45.20 1.07
C LEU A 893 -3.65 -46.65 1.57
N LYS A 894 -3.12 -46.83 2.78
CA LYS A 894 -3.00 -48.12 3.47
C LYS A 894 -3.19 -47.94 4.97
N GLY A 895 -3.50 -49.01 5.69
CA GLY A 895 -3.48 -48.98 7.16
C GLY A 895 -2.09 -49.23 7.75
N VAL A 896 -1.77 -48.56 8.86
CA VAL A 896 -0.67 -48.94 9.76
C VAL A 896 -0.78 -50.44 10.09
N ASN A 897 0.36 -51.15 10.16
CA ASN A 897 0.44 -52.59 10.39
C ASN A 897 -0.36 -53.50 9.41
N ASN A 898 -0.72 -52.99 8.22
CA ASN A 898 -1.63 -53.63 7.26
C ASN A 898 -3.08 -53.75 7.75
N ASN A 899 -3.53 -52.83 8.61
CA ASN A 899 -4.95 -52.65 8.91
C ASN A 899 -5.75 -52.38 7.64
N VAL A 900 -7.00 -52.83 7.63
CA VAL A 900 -7.94 -52.72 6.50
C VAL A 900 -9.26 -52.10 6.94
N GLY A 901 -9.96 -51.45 6.02
CA GLY A 901 -11.24 -50.80 6.32
C GLY A 901 -11.65 -49.80 5.25
N LYS A 902 -12.73 -49.06 5.51
CA LYS A 902 -13.23 -48.00 4.63
C LYS A 902 -12.34 -46.77 4.75
N GLY A 903 -11.78 -46.31 3.64
CA GLY A 903 -10.96 -45.11 3.56
C GLY A 903 -11.46 -44.14 2.49
N ILE A 904 -10.99 -42.90 2.54
CA ILE A 904 -11.15 -41.89 1.48
C ILE A 904 -9.76 -41.41 1.04
N ILE A 905 -9.50 -41.36 -0.26
CA ILE A 905 -8.39 -40.58 -0.82
C ILE A 905 -8.95 -39.28 -1.36
N GLU A 906 -8.35 -38.16 -0.96
CA GLU A 906 -8.75 -36.82 -1.38
C GLU A 906 -7.53 -36.06 -1.92
N VAL A 907 -7.73 -35.34 -3.02
CA VAL A 907 -6.78 -34.38 -3.57
C VAL A 907 -7.58 -33.13 -3.92
N TYR A 908 -7.25 -32.01 -3.30
CA TYR A 908 -7.86 -30.71 -3.59
C TYR A 908 -6.81 -29.75 -4.11
N ASP A 909 -7.19 -28.99 -5.12
CA ASP A 909 -6.47 -27.79 -5.50
C ASP A 909 -6.60 -26.76 -4.36
N ALA A 910 -5.47 -26.38 -3.78
CA ALA A 910 -5.40 -25.41 -2.68
C ALA A 910 -5.10 -23.99 -3.18
N ASP A 911 -4.86 -23.86 -4.49
CA ASP A 911 -4.44 -22.65 -5.17
C ASP A 911 -5.37 -22.47 -6.37
N THR A 912 -6.53 -21.88 -6.10
CA THR A 912 -7.60 -21.69 -7.08
C THR A 912 -7.34 -20.55 -8.07
N VAL A 913 -6.14 -19.95 -8.05
CA VAL A 913 -5.73 -18.86 -8.96
C VAL A 913 -4.68 -19.31 -9.98
N SER A 914 -3.76 -20.23 -9.67
CA SER A 914 -2.79 -20.71 -10.69
C SER A 914 -3.41 -21.64 -11.74
N LEU A 915 -2.89 -21.60 -12.97
CA LEU A 915 -3.44 -22.32 -14.14
C LEU A 915 -3.14 -23.80 -14.24
N THR A 916 -2.13 -24.29 -13.53
CA THR A 916 -1.82 -25.71 -13.59
C THR A 916 -3.07 -26.46 -13.16
N MET A 917 -3.63 -27.34 -13.98
CA MET A 917 -4.92 -27.98 -13.69
C MET A 917 -4.69 -29.31 -12.97
N LEU A 918 -5.63 -29.69 -12.10
CA LEU A 918 -5.69 -31.03 -11.50
C LEU A 918 -6.19 -32.01 -12.57
N GLY A 919 -5.26 -32.48 -13.41
CA GLY A 919 -5.54 -33.25 -14.61
C GLY A 919 -5.79 -34.73 -14.37
N GLY A 920 -6.86 -35.25 -14.96
CA GLY A 920 -7.10 -36.70 -15.14
C GLY A 920 -7.03 -37.53 -13.87
N ILE A 921 -8.05 -37.42 -13.02
CA ILE A 921 -8.06 -38.01 -11.68
C ILE A 921 -8.67 -39.42 -11.70
N SER A 922 -8.01 -40.36 -11.05
CA SER A 922 -8.41 -41.76 -11.01
C SER A 922 -8.27 -42.35 -9.62
N THR A 923 -8.99 -43.44 -9.33
CA THR A 923 -8.78 -44.22 -8.11
C THR A 923 -8.99 -45.70 -8.35
N ARG A 924 -7.94 -46.51 -8.15
CA ARG A 924 -8.02 -47.97 -8.09
C ARG A 924 -8.33 -48.43 -6.67
N GLY A 925 -9.17 -49.44 -6.55
CA GLY A 925 -9.43 -50.12 -5.28
C GLY A 925 -10.33 -51.34 -5.46
N LYS A 926 -10.72 -51.95 -4.34
CA LYS A 926 -11.67 -53.07 -4.34
C LYS A 926 -13.11 -52.55 -4.31
N VAL A 927 -13.87 -52.89 -5.35
CA VAL A 927 -15.30 -52.60 -5.44
C VAL A 927 -16.07 -53.72 -4.74
N LEU A 928 -16.81 -53.36 -3.69
CA LEU A 928 -17.72 -54.25 -2.96
C LEU A 928 -19.19 -53.86 -3.25
N THR A 929 -20.13 -54.35 -2.45
CA THR A 929 -21.58 -54.23 -2.68
C THR A 929 -22.28 -53.42 -1.58
N GLY A 930 -23.56 -53.08 -1.80
CA GLY A 930 -24.37 -52.35 -0.81
C GLY A 930 -23.83 -50.95 -0.51
N THR A 931 -23.53 -50.68 0.76
CA THR A 931 -22.90 -49.42 1.21
C THR A 931 -21.43 -49.30 0.84
N ASP A 932 -20.79 -50.42 0.53
CA ASP A 932 -19.33 -50.56 0.47
C ASP A 932 -18.81 -50.56 -0.99
N VAL A 933 -19.71 -50.24 -1.93
CA VAL A 933 -19.38 -49.82 -3.30
C VAL A 933 -18.39 -48.65 -3.29
N MET A 934 -17.54 -48.58 -4.32
CA MET A 934 -16.63 -47.44 -4.50
C MET A 934 -17.43 -46.21 -4.93
N VAL A 935 -17.16 -45.05 -4.33
CA VAL A 935 -17.83 -43.79 -4.65
C VAL A 935 -16.78 -42.71 -4.85
N GLY A 936 -16.59 -42.27 -6.10
CA GLY A 936 -15.76 -41.12 -6.44
C GLY A 936 -16.58 -39.83 -6.40
N GLY A 937 -16.28 -38.95 -5.46
CA GLY A 937 -16.77 -37.56 -5.48
C GLY A 937 -15.83 -36.68 -6.29
N PHE A 938 -16.38 -35.75 -7.07
CA PHE A 938 -15.64 -34.76 -7.86
C PHE A 938 -16.36 -33.40 -7.84
N ILE A 939 -15.61 -32.31 -7.95
CA ILE A 939 -16.12 -30.94 -7.84
C ILE A 939 -15.74 -30.12 -9.06
N ILE A 940 -16.75 -29.61 -9.78
CA ILE A 940 -16.57 -28.58 -10.81
C ILE A 940 -16.65 -27.21 -10.13
N GLY A 941 -15.58 -26.43 -10.22
CA GLY A 941 -15.37 -25.16 -9.55
C GLY A 941 -16.37 -24.06 -9.92
N ALA A 942 -16.46 -23.06 -9.05
CA ALA A 942 -17.50 -22.03 -8.98
C ALA A 942 -17.44 -20.92 -10.04
N GLY A 943 -17.11 -21.28 -11.28
CA GLY A 943 -17.39 -20.44 -12.45
C GLY A 943 -18.87 -20.49 -12.86
N SER A 944 -19.11 -20.11 -14.11
CA SER A 944 -20.41 -19.94 -14.76
C SER A 944 -20.64 -20.89 -15.95
N THR A 945 -19.60 -21.62 -16.38
CA THR A 945 -19.64 -22.49 -17.57
C THR A 945 -19.81 -23.97 -17.26
N ASN A 946 -20.52 -24.67 -18.15
CA ASN A 946 -20.69 -26.12 -18.05
C ASN A 946 -19.45 -26.84 -18.61
N LYS A 947 -18.91 -27.84 -17.89
CA LYS A 947 -17.77 -28.63 -18.35
C LYS A 947 -18.17 -30.01 -18.83
N THR A 948 -17.50 -30.49 -19.87
CA THR A 948 -17.67 -31.85 -20.40
C THR A 948 -16.59 -32.74 -19.79
N LEU A 949 -17.01 -33.77 -19.07
CA LEU A 949 -16.12 -34.74 -18.43
C LEU A 949 -16.25 -36.10 -19.10
N LEU A 950 -15.17 -36.85 -19.16
CA LEU A 950 -15.16 -38.28 -19.44
C LEU A 950 -15.18 -39.03 -18.10
N LEU A 951 -16.28 -39.71 -17.80
CA LEU A 951 -16.40 -40.59 -16.64
C LEU A 951 -16.22 -42.04 -17.09
N ARG A 952 -15.36 -42.79 -16.40
CA ARG A 952 -15.09 -44.22 -16.70
C ARG A 952 -15.07 -45.05 -15.43
N GLY A 953 -15.64 -46.24 -15.53
CA GLY A 953 -15.55 -47.29 -14.52
C GLY A 953 -14.97 -48.53 -15.18
N ARG A 954 -13.73 -48.88 -14.82
CA ARG A 954 -12.96 -49.95 -15.47
C ARG A 954 -12.81 -51.17 -14.58
N GLY A 955 -12.88 -52.35 -15.20
CA GLY A 955 -12.74 -53.66 -14.57
C GLY A 955 -11.99 -54.65 -15.47
N PRO A 956 -12.61 -55.24 -16.51
CA PRO A 956 -12.01 -56.35 -17.25
C PRO A 956 -10.66 -56.04 -17.90
N SER A 957 -10.45 -54.83 -18.45
CA SER A 957 -9.19 -54.47 -19.12
C SER A 957 -7.98 -54.53 -18.18
N LEU A 958 -8.20 -54.41 -16.86
CA LEU A 958 -7.18 -54.47 -15.82
C LEU A 958 -6.58 -55.89 -15.66
N SER A 959 -7.24 -56.91 -16.19
CA SER A 959 -6.74 -58.30 -16.21
C SER A 959 -5.72 -58.54 -17.34
N GLY A 960 -5.71 -57.67 -18.35
CA GLY A 960 -4.70 -57.68 -19.41
C GLY A 960 -3.43 -56.92 -19.02
N ALA A 961 -2.39 -57.05 -19.84
CA ALA A 961 -1.22 -56.19 -19.75
C ALA A 961 -1.60 -54.70 -19.91
N PRO A 962 -0.78 -53.74 -19.43
CA PRO A 962 0.41 -53.95 -18.60
C PRO A 962 0.10 -54.37 -17.15
N TYR A 963 -1.16 -54.25 -16.71
CA TYR A 963 -1.56 -54.36 -15.31
C TYR A 963 -1.58 -55.80 -14.78
N ASN A 964 -2.14 -56.74 -15.56
CA ASN A 964 -2.22 -58.17 -15.26
C ASN A 964 -2.83 -58.50 -13.87
N PHE A 965 -3.80 -57.72 -13.40
CA PHE A 965 -4.43 -57.97 -12.09
C PHE A 965 -5.33 -59.21 -12.12
N THR A 966 -5.37 -59.93 -10.99
CA THR A 966 -6.33 -61.03 -10.76
C THR A 966 -7.49 -60.54 -9.90
N GLY A 967 -8.68 -61.14 -10.06
CA GLY A 967 -9.88 -60.75 -9.32
C GLY A 967 -10.38 -59.34 -9.68
N THR A 968 -10.25 -58.94 -10.94
CA THR A 968 -10.80 -57.69 -11.47
C THR A 968 -12.32 -57.74 -11.56
N LEU A 969 -12.98 -56.60 -11.43
CA LEU A 969 -14.43 -56.47 -11.62
C LEU A 969 -14.80 -56.91 -13.05
N SER A 970 -15.81 -57.77 -13.22
CA SER A 970 -16.08 -58.46 -14.49
C SER A 970 -17.10 -57.74 -15.39
N ASN A 971 -17.95 -56.88 -14.82
CA ASN A 971 -18.83 -55.97 -15.53
C ASN A 971 -19.07 -54.70 -14.67
N PRO A 972 -18.22 -53.67 -14.77
CA PRO A 972 -18.44 -52.38 -14.11
C PRO A 972 -19.68 -51.64 -14.65
N SER A 973 -20.24 -50.79 -13.82
CA SER A 973 -21.36 -49.88 -14.12
C SER A 973 -21.21 -48.60 -13.28
N LEU A 974 -21.72 -47.48 -13.79
CA LEU A 974 -21.69 -46.17 -13.12
C LEU A 974 -23.10 -45.63 -12.85
N GLU A 975 -23.30 -45.13 -11.62
CA GLU A 975 -24.47 -44.35 -11.21
C GLU A 975 -24.01 -42.96 -10.73
N VAL A 976 -24.43 -41.88 -11.39
CA VAL A 976 -23.97 -40.50 -11.10
C VAL A 976 -25.06 -39.66 -10.41
N TYR A 977 -24.67 -39.02 -9.31
CA TYR A 977 -25.55 -38.33 -8.37
C TYR A 977 -25.13 -36.88 -8.14
N SER A 978 -26.12 -36.01 -7.96
CA SER A 978 -25.98 -34.66 -7.37
C SER A 978 -26.74 -34.68 -6.04
N GLY A 979 -26.03 -34.48 -4.92
CA GLY A 979 -26.57 -34.78 -3.59
C GLY A 979 -27.07 -36.22 -3.50
N THR A 980 -28.37 -36.40 -3.23
CA THR A 980 -29.04 -37.71 -3.21
C THR A 980 -29.70 -38.10 -4.54
N THR A 981 -29.77 -37.20 -5.52
CA THR A 981 -30.49 -37.38 -6.78
C THR A 981 -29.63 -38.11 -7.82
N LEU A 982 -30.02 -39.34 -8.17
CA LEU A 982 -29.48 -40.07 -9.32
C LEU A 982 -29.97 -39.42 -10.61
N PHE A 983 -29.06 -39.00 -11.49
CA PHE A 983 -29.43 -38.31 -12.74
C PHE A 983 -28.81 -38.89 -14.01
N ALA A 984 -27.71 -39.65 -13.93
CA ALA A 984 -27.16 -40.36 -15.09
C ALA A 984 -26.66 -41.77 -14.73
N THR A 985 -26.74 -42.69 -15.70
CA THR A 985 -26.24 -44.07 -15.58
C THR A 985 -25.64 -44.56 -16.89
N VAL A 986 -24.55 -45.33 -16.82
CA VAL A 986 -24.00 -46.09 -17.94
C VAL A 986 -23.60 -47.48 -17.46
N ASP A 987 -23.99 -48.49 -18.23
CA ASP A 987 -23.61 -49.89 -18.00
C ASP A 987 -22.37 -50.19 -18.87
N ASP A 988 -22.57 -50.42 -20.17
CA ASP A 988 -21.48 -50.51 -21.14
C ASP A 988 -21.35 -49.25 -22.02
N TRP A 989 -20.12 -48.96 -22.45
CA TRP A 989 -19.81 -47.80 -23.29
C TRP A 989 -20.37 -47.88 -24.73
N GLN A 990 -20.73 -49.06 -25.22
CA GLN A 990 -21.20 -49.29 -26.61
C GLN A 990 -22.69 -48.97 -26.76
N SER A 991 -23.48 -49.20 -25.71
CA SER A 991 -24.86 -48.76 -25.53
C SER A 991 -24.93 -47.29 -25.13
N GLY A 992 -23.96 -46.81 -24.33
CA GLY A 992 -23.89 -45.44 -23.83
C GLY A 992 -24.78 -45.21 -22.61
N ALA A 993 -25.02 -43.93 -22.28
CA ALA A 993 -25.79 -43.56 -21.10
C ALA A 993 -27.26 -44.03 -21.20
N THR A 994 -27.67 -44.90 -20.29
CA THR A 994 -29.05 -45.43 -20.18
C THR A 994 -30.01 -44.46 -19.50
N MET A 995 -29.47 -43.43 -18.84
CA MET A 995 -30.19 -42.28 -18.29
C MET A 995 -29.30 -41.05 -18.36
N CYS A 996 -29.89 -39.91 -18.71
CA CYS A 996 -29.24 -38.60 -18.68
C CYS A 996 -30.29 -37.51 -18.43
N ASN A 997 -30.39 -37.07 -17.17
CA ASN A 997 -31.36 -36.08 -16.70
C ASN A 997 -30.63 -34.87 -16.09
N ALA A 998 -31.33 -33.75 -15.94
CA ALA A 998 -30.84 -32.60 -15.18
C ALA A 998 -30.37 -33.04 -13.76
N PRO A 999 -29.22 -32.53 -13.26
CA PRO A 999 -28.45 -31.39 -13.76
C PRO A 999 -27.56 -31.64 -14.99
N ALA A 1000 -27.47 -32.85 -15.57
CA ALA A 1000 -26.75 -33.02 -16.83
C ALA A 1000 -27.38 -32.18 -17.96
N ILE A 1001 -26.53 -31.42 -18.65
CA ILE A 1001 -26.89 -30.66 -19.86
C ILE A 1001 -26.97 -31.60 -21.06
N SER A 1002 -26.05 -32.57 -21.13
CA SER A 1002 -26.03 -33.64 -22.13
C SER A 1002 -25.17 -34.81 -21.66
N CYS A 1003 -25.34 -35.97 -22.29
CA CYS A 1003 -24.43 -37.12 -22.19
C CYS A 1003 -24.03 -37.52 -23.62
N GLY A 1004 -22.76 -37.88 -23.81
CA GLY A 1004 -22.21 -38.21 -25.11
C GLY A 1004 -22.66 -39.57 -25.65
N THR A 1005 -22.59 -39.70 -26.96
CA THR A 1005 -22.88 -40.95 -27.68
C THR A 1005 -21.66 -41.87 -27.75
N PRO A 1006 -21.85 -43.20 -27.92
CA PRO A 1006 -20.76 -44.16 -28.15
C PRO A 1006 -19.85 -43.80 -29.34
N ALA A 1007 -20.41 -43.16 -30.37
CA ALA A 1007 -19.65 -42.68 -31.53
C ALA A 1007 -18.65 -41.56 -31.15
N GLN A 1008 -19.02 -40.66 -30.22
CA GLN A 1008 -18.12 -39.59 -29.77
C GLN A 1008 -16.91 -40.15 -29.02
N LEU A 1009 -17.10 -41.18 -28.17
CA LEU A 1009 -16.01 -41.88 -27.48
C LEU A 1009 -15.01 -42.50 -28.47
N GLN A 1010 -15.50 -43.05 -29.58
CA GLN A 1010 -14.67 -43.62 -30.65
C GLN A 1010 -13.90 -42.53 -31.42
N THR A 1011 -14.54 -41.41 -31.78
CA THR A 1011 -13.88 -40.32 -32.52
C THR A 1011 -12.85 -39.58 -31.68
N ALA A 1012 -13.02 -39.52 -30.35
CA ALA A 1012 -12.11 -38.86 -29.42
C ALA A 1012 -10.93 -39.75 -28.97
N LEU A 1013 -10.74 -40.93 -29.59
CA LEU A 1013 -9.67 -41.90 -29.27
C LEU A 1013 -9.69 -42.47 -27.83
N VAL A 1014 -10.80 -42.31 -27.09
CA VAL A 1014 -10.96 -42.80 -25.70
C VAL A 1014 -11.74 -44.12 -25.59
N ASP A 1015 -12.06 -44.73 -26.74
CA ASP A 1015 -12.62 -46.08 -26.89
C ASP A 1015 -11.89 -47.10 -26.00
N PRO A 1016 -12.56 -47.69 -24.98
CA PRO A 1016 -11.96 -48.67 -24.07
C PRO A 1016 -11.39 -49.94 -24.72
N CYS A 1017 -11.75 -50.24 -25.98
CA CYS A 1017 -11.20 -51.34 -26.76
C CYS A 1017 -9.92 -51.00 -27.55
N GLN A 1018 -9.45 -49.76 -27.55
CA GLN A 1018 -8.15 -49.44 -28.14
C GLN A 1018 -7.02 -50.13 -27.36
N PRO A 1019 -6.02 -50.74 -28.04
CA PRO A 1019 -4.82 -51.24 -27.38
C PRO A 1019 -4.08 -50.11 -26.65
N ASN A 1020 -3.62 -50.35 -25.41
CA ASN A 1020 -2.79 -49.36 -24.71
C ASN A 1020 -1.45 -49.17 -25.44
N VAL A 1021 -0.74 -48.06 -25.17
CA VAL A 1021 0.59 -47.80 -25.74
C VAL A 1021 1.53 -48.99 -25.49
N GLY A 1022 2.11 -49.55 -26.56
CA GLY A 1022 2.93 -50.76 -26.51
C GLY A 1022 2.18 -52.08 -26.72
N GLN A 1023 0.88 -52.06 -27.02
CA GLN A 1023 0.06 -53.24 -27.28
C GLN A 1023 -0.41 -53.33 -28.75
N THR A 1024 -0.69 -54.54 -29.21
CA THR A 1024 -1.17 -54.84 -30.57
C THR A 1024 -2.56 -55.48 -30.60
N THR A 1025 -3.20 -55.64 -29.44
CA THR A 1025 -4.51 -56.30 -29.26
C THR A 1025 -5.36 -55.51 -28.26
N ALA A 1026 -6.67 -55.47 -28.49
CA ALA A 1026 -7.63 -54.86 -27.57
C ALA A 1026 -7.54 -55.45 -26.16
N PRO A 1027 -7.81 -54.66 -25.09
CA PRO A 1027 -7.81 -55.17 -23.72
C PRO A 1027 -8.88 -56.24 -23.48
N PRO A 1028 -8.67 -57.23 -22.58
CA PRO A 1028 -9.66 -58.26 -22.28
C PRO A 1028 -10.96 -57.64 -21.74
N GLY A 1029 -12.11 -58.08 -22.26
CA GLY A 1029 -13.43 -57.61 -21.81
C GLY A 1029 -13.68 -56.11 -21.99
N CYS A 1030 -12.96 -55.44 -22.90
CA CYS A 1030 -13.10 -54.01 -23.15
C CYS A 1030 -14.53 -53.56 -23.54
N THR A 1031 -15.38 -54.47 -24.02
CA THR A 1031 -16.79 -54.22 -24.35
C THR A 1031 -17.71 -54.20 -23.13
N GLN A 1032 -17.23 -54.65 -21.97
CA GLN A 1032 -17.92 -54.60 -20.67
C GLN A 1032 -17.48 -53.40 -19.82
N GLU A 1033 -16.71 -52.46 -20.37
CA GLU A 1033 -16.25 -51.29 -19.63
C GLU A 1033 -17.32 -50.18 -19.63
N SER A 1034 -17.50 -49.53 -18.49
CA SER A 1034 -18.45 -48.42 -18.35
C SER A 1034 -17.75 -47.10 -18.68
N ALA A 1035 -18.25 -46.35 -19.66
CA ALA A 1035 -17.70 -45.04 -20.02
C ALA A 1035 -18.74 -44.13 -20.70
N MET A 1036 -18.74 -42.84 -20.37
CA MET A 1036 -19.52 -41.81 -21.06
C MET A 1036 -18.86 -40.44 -20.97
N PHE A 1037 -19.08 -39.59 -21.99
CA PHE A 1037 -18.96 -38.15 -21.79
C PHE A 1037 -20.22 -37.62 -21.10
N ILE A 1038 -20.08 -36.62 -20.25
CA ILE A 1038 -21.22 -35.93 -19.60
C ILE A 1038 -20.91 -34.44 -19.43
N THR A 1039 -21.84 -33.58 -19.81
CA THR A 1039 -21.73 -32.12 -19.67
C THR A 1039 -22.52 -31.67 -18.44
N LEU A 1040 -21.82 -31.07 -17.48
CA LEU A 1040 -22.34 -30.74 -16.15
C LEU A 1040 -22.12 -29.25 -15.81
N PRO A 1041 -23.06 -28.59 -15.12
CA PRO A 1041 -22.84 -27.27 -14.55
C PRO A 1041 -21.87 -27.34 -13.36
N PRO A 1042 -21.34 -26.18 -12.91
CA PRO A 1042 -20.60 -26.03 -11.65
C PRO A 1042 -21.33 -26.70 -10.47
N GLY A 1043 -20.59 -27.37 -9.59
CA GLY A 1043 -21.15 -28.09 -8.44
C GLY A 1043 -20.39 -29.35 -8.04
N ALA A 1044 -20.86 -29.97 -6.95
CA ALA A 1044 -20.31 -31.20 -6.40
C ALA A 1044 -21.13 -32.43 -6.80
N TYR A 1045 -20.45 -33.46 -7.28
CA TYR A 1045 -21.04 -34.68 -7.83
C TYR A 1045 -20.42 -35.93 -7.21
N THR A 1046 -21.14 -37.06 -7.28
CA THR A 1046 -20.57 -38.37 -6.92
C THR A 1046 -20.96 -39.44 -7.93
N ALA A 1047 -20.02 -40.28 -8.33
CA ALA A 1047 -20.26 -41.46 -9.15
C ALA A 1047 -19.99 -42.73 -8.33
N LYS A 1048 -20.91 -43.70 -8.39
CA LYS A 1048 -20.75 -45.01 -7.76
C LYS A 1048 -20.29 -46.01 -8.81
N LEU A 1049 -19.11 -46.59 -8.61
CA LEU A 1049 -18.62 -47.72 -9.41
C LEU A 1049 -19.08 -49.03 -8.78
N LYS A 1050 -19.81 -49.84 -9.55
CA LYS A 1050 -20.53 -51.03 -9.07
C LYS A 1050 -20.37 -52.19 -10.05
N GLY A 1051 -20.31 -53.42 -9.53
CA GLY A 1051 -20.46 -54.62 -10.35
C GLY A 1051 -21.91 -54.94 -10.64
N VAL A 1052 -22.23 -55.20 -11.91
CA VAL A 1052 -23.55 -55.70 -12.31
C VAL A 1052 -23.86 -57.03 -11.62
N ASN A 1053 -25.13 -57.26 -11.27
CA ASN A 1053 -25.57 -58.42 -10.48
C ASN A 1053 -24.91 -58.55 -9.08
N ASN A 1054 -24.35 -57.47 -8.53
CA ASN A 1054 -23.56 -57.45 -7.29
C ASN A 1054 -22.19 -58.17 -7.41
N ASP A 1055 -21.57 -58.13 -8.59
CA ASP A 1055 -20.18 -58.54 -8.77
C ASP A 1055 -19.19 -57.67 -7.95
N THR A 1056 -18.03 -58.24 -7.63
CA THR A 1056 -16.98 -57.60 -6.79
C THR A 1056 -15.59 -57.91 -7.30
N GLY A 1057 -14.71 -56.92 -7.32
CA GLY A 1057 -13.33 -57.10 -7.76
C GLY A 1057 -12.53 -55.81 -7.73
N ILE A 1058 -11.29 -55.87 -8.22
CA ILE A 1058 -10.47 -54.67 -8.46
C ILE A 1058 -11.06 -53.88 -9.63
N GLY A 1059 -11.33 -52.60 -9.41
CA GLY A 1059 -11.76 -51.66 -10.44
C GLY A 1059 -11.04 -50.31 -10.31
N ILE A 1060 -11.19 -49.47 -11.33
CA ILE A 1060 -10.76 -48.07 -11.33
C ILE A 1060 -11.95 -47.19 -11.68
N PHE A 1061 -12.22 -46.16 -10.87
CA PHE A 1061 -13.02 -45.02 -11.29
C PHE A 1061 -12.09 -43.93 -11.85
N GLU A 1062 -12.41 -43.35 -13.00
CA GLU A 1062 -11.61 -42.32 -13.68
C GLU A 1062 -12.52 -41.13 -14.08
N VAL A 1063 -12.03 -39.91 -13.84
CA VAL A 1063 -12.60 -38.63 -14.28
C VAL A 1063 -11.54 -37.90 -15.09
N TYR A 1064 -11.91 -37.38 -16.27
CA TYR A 1064 -11.06 -36.49 -17.04
C TYR A 1064 -11.90 -35.29 -17.49
N GLU A 1065 -11.44 -34.07 -17.22
CA GLU A 1065 -11.97 -32.90 -17.93
C GLU A 1065 -11.56 -32.99 -19.41
N MET A 1066 -12.55 -32.88 -20.31
CA MET A 1066 -12.32 -32.86 -21.74
C MET A 1066 -12.30 -31.41 -22.20
N THR A 1067 -11.11 -30.86 -22.39
CA THR A 1067 -10.95 -29.59 -23.12
C THR A 1067 -11.39 -29.76 -24.57
N PRO A 1068 -11.76 -28.66 -25.25
CA PRO A 1068 -11.61 -28.54 -26.70
C PRO A 1068 -10.16 -28.81 -27.17
#